data_AF-A0A517NAG2-F1
#
_entry.id   AF-A0A517NAG2-F1
#
_cell.length_a   1.000
_cell.length_b   1.000
_cell.length_c   1.000
_cell.angle_alpha   90.00
_cell.angle_beta   90.00
_cell.angle_gamma   90.00
#
_symmetry.space_group_name_H-M   'P 1'
#
loop_
_entity.id
_entity.type
_entity.pdbx_description
1 polymer ?
#
loop_
_entity_poly.entity_id
_entity_poly.type
_entity_poly.pdbx_seq_one_letter_code
_entity_poly.pdbx_strand_id
1 'polypeptide(L)'
;MIISRLRPTAIAFVFLASQSLLSLCGISHCESATAADDNGRSGASKAPASDPSPSPVRVLAVGNSFTQNATRFLEPLAAASGHDLSVHRLTIGGSSLQQHAAKAKAFSVDQSDPQGLYRSGASLQETLQSEDFDFVTIQQVSFKSHDIGTYRPHANELADVIRRYSPASQLLVHQTWAYRSDDPRFSGKSPKAGEPSDQAEMYHGLTNAYRTITQELGAKRIPVGDAFFLADTDENFGYREPADFQPKSLVSPALPDATHSLHVGWNWGTADGKPQLRMDGHHANTAGEYLGACVWYECVLGVSSVGNSFRPEGMDPQYAKFLQLTAHRAVAGADDAPRPAAKRSANGQVAADPNPQQYRLAARASELDDRVKAHPKIDFLIEKGGKPQDVQNASVDTRVPSQGKLVIWLMGHNTALFDRLNSYGLHAIQVSYAKQWFGKLCRPTPRDAYARGNIRLEAATGLDFSDELDLTVPDGAAERTRQMIRWLASENPQGQWSQFLSDDGKRVRWDKVIVSGSSHGSTTAARFAKHQRVDRVVMLCGPRDQDQDWQSLPSATPANRFFGFSHVLDGGWSGDHYCRSWEMLGMHAFGPIVNVDDTDPPYSNTRRLISAADVGGDAGKAHSSVVPGRASPKNKKGEFLFEPVWRYLYTHSVDEVGAPTPEDSDCLREHVKY
;
A
#
# COMPACT_ATOMS: atom_id res chain seq x y z
N MET A 1 20.36 -49.18 -51.55
CA MET A 1 19.64 -49.13 -52.84
C MET A 1 18.69 -47.94 -52.82
N ILE A 2 18.86 -47.03 -53.78
CA ILE A 2 17.89 -46.05 -54.34
C ILE A 2 17.54 -44.76 -53.55
N ILE A 3 18.25 -43.72 -54.01
CA ILE A 3 18.05 -42.26 -54.14
C ILE A 3 16.60 -41.75 -54.43
N SER A 4 16.17 -40.62 -53.85
CA SER A 4 15.91 -39.30 -54.52
C SER A 4 15.28 -38.25 -53.56
N ARG A 5 15.95 -37.11 -53.29
CA ARG A 5 15.74 -35.71 -53.78
C ARG A 5 14.34 -35.10 -53.48
N LEU A 6 14.20 -34.00 -52.73
CA LEU A 6 14.36 -32.59 -53.20
C LEU A 6 14.35 -31.57 -52.02
N ARG A 7 14.67 -30.30 -52.36
CA ARG A 7 15.29 -29.18 -51.62
C ARG A 7 14.39 -28.32 -50.68
N PRO A 8 14.99 -27.38 -49.90
CA PRO A 8 14.38 -26.65 -48.78
C PRO A 8 13.95 -25.20 -49.13
N THR A 9 13.16 -24.59 -48.24
CA THR A 9 12.88 -23.14 -48.23
C THR A 9 13.29 -22.55 -46.89
N ALA A 10 14.18 -21.56 -46.96
CA ALA A 10 14.61 -20.72 -45.86
C ALA A 10 13.76 -19.45 -45.82
N ILE A 11 13.40 -18.99 -44.61
CA ILE A 11 13.15 -17.57 -44.33
C ILE A 11 13.89 -17.25 -43.03
N ALA A 12 14.94 -16.44 -43.17
CA ALA A 12 15.68 -15.84 -42.08
C ALA A 12 14.96 -14.56 -41.63
N PHE A 13 14.81 -14.36 -40.32
CA PHE A 13 14.59 -13.03 -39.75
C PHE A 13 15.82 -12.61 -38.96
N VAL A 14 16.37 -11.50 -39.43
CA VAL A 14 17.50 -10.75 -38.91
C VAL A 14 17.03 -9.94 -37.71
N PHE A 15 17.73 -10.02 -36.58
CA PHE A 15 17.70 -8.96 -35.56
C PHE A 15 19.01 -8.19 -35.63
N LEU A 16 18.89 -6.92 -36.04
CA LEU A 16 19.98 -5.95 -36.04
C LEU A 16 20.40 -5.64 -34.59
N ALA A 17 21.69 -5.76 -34.33
CA ALA A 17 22.37 -5.00 -33.28
C ALA A 17 22.91 -3.71 -33.91
N SER A 18 22.54 -2.55 -33.36
CA SER A 18 23.17 -1.27 -33.70
C SER A 18 23.53 -0.50 -32.43
N GLN A 19 24.82 -0.20 -32.32
CA GLN A 19 25.48 0.63 -31.32
C GLN A 19 25.15 2.12 -31.46
N SER A 20 25.58 2.88 -30.43
CA SER A 20 25.88 4.33 -30.38
C SER A 20 24.79 5.16 -29.69
N LEU A 21 25.04 6.13 -28.81
CA LEU A 21 26.21 7.00 -28.59
C LEU A 21 26.42 7.33 -27.10
N LEU A 22 27.68 7.37 -26.68
CA LEU A 22 28.15 8.23 -25.59
C LEU A 22 28.23 9.68 -26.09
N SER A 23 27.71 10.63 -25.32
CA SER A 23 27.97 12.05 -25.52
C SER A 23 28.96 12.53 -24.46
N LEU A 24 30.16 12.89 -24.92
CA LEU A 24 31.14 13.68 -24.18
C LEU A 24 30.64 15.12 -24.07
N CYS A 25 30.59 15.68 -22.86
CA CYS A 25 30.56 17.12 -22.69
C CYS A 25 31.96 17.62 -22.35
N GLY A 26 32.47 18.47 -23.23
CA GLY A 26 33.83 18.98 -23.24
C GLY A 26 34.13 19.93 -22.08
N ILE A 27 35.36 19.79 -21.61
CA ILE A 27 36.08 20.74 -20.77
C ILE A 27 36.46 21.94 -21.63
N SER A 28 36.04 23.15 -21.25
CA SER A 28 36.68 24.38 -21.71
C SER A 28 37.46 25.00 -20.57
N HIS A 29 38.71 25.30 -20.90
CA HIS A 29 39.73 25.93 -20.07
C HIS A 29 39.30 27.32 -19.57
N CYS A 30 39.70 27.66 -18.35
CA CYS A 30 40.13 29.02 -18.04
C CYS A 30 41.34 28.97 -17.12
N GLU A 31 42.27 29.87 -17.39
CA GLU A 31 43.69 29.84 -17.05
C GLU A 31 44.01 30.05 -15.57
N SER A 32 45.18 29.52 -15.23
CA SER A 32 45.94 29.78 -14.01
C SER A 32 46.36 31.25 -13.88
N ALA A 33 46.23 31.80 -12.67
CA ALA A 33 47.10 32.86 -12.18
C ALA A 33 47.46 32.59 -10.71
N THR A 34 48.76 32.54 -10.48
CA THR A 34 49.49 32.37 -9.22
C THR A 34 49.43 33.61 -8.34
N ALA A 35 49.36 33.45 -7.01
CA ALA A 35 50.43 33.84 -6.06
C ALA A 35 49.94 34.06 -4.60
N ALA A 36 50.81 33.61 -3.69
CA ALA A 36 51.15 34.14 -2.36
C ALA A 36 50.23 33.89 -1.14
N ASP A 37 50.76 33.05 -0.25
CA ASP A 37 50.84 33.13 1.22
C ASP A 37 49.98 34.18 1.95
N ASP A 38 49.17 33.73 2.92
CA ASP A 38 49.33 34.20 4.30
C ASP A 38 48.69 33.27 5.35
N ASN A 39 49.35 33.19 6.49
CA ASN A 39 48.98 32.41 7.68
C ASN A 39 47.84 33.12 8.45
N GLY A 40 46.70 32.45 8.64
CA GLY A 40 45.61 33.02 9.43
C GLY A 40 44.63 31.99 9.99
N ARG A 41 44.77 31.68 11.28
CA ARG A 41 43.74 31.00 12.09
C ARG A 41 42.46 31.84 12.10
N SER A 42 41.37 31.31 11.53
CA SER A 42 40.01 31.72 11.90
C SER A 42 39.05 30.53 11.75
N GLY A 43 38.33 30.21 12.83
CA GLY A 43 37.32 29.15 12.84
C GLY A 43 36.19 29.45 11.85
N ALA A 44 36.03 28.59 10.85
CA ALA A 44 34.86 28.61 9.99
C ALA A 44 33.71 27.88 10.69
N SER A 45 32.70 28.64 11.10
CA SER A 45 31.39 28.10 11.42
C SER A 45 30.88 27.31 10.22
N LYS A 46 30.55 26.03 10.41
CA LYS A 46 29.76 25.27 9.43
C LYS A 46 28.52 26.09 9.09
N ALA A 47 28.37 26.42 7.81
CA ALA A 47 27.11 26.91 7.27
C ALA A 47 25.99 25.94 7.70
N PRO A 48 24.81 26.44 8.09
CA PRO A 48 23.70 25.58 8.43
C PRO A 48 23.40 24.67 7.25
N ALA A 49 23.27 23.37 7.51
CA ALA A 49 22.81 22.42 6.52
C ALA A 49 21.53 22.97 5.88
N SER A 50 21.52 23.04 4.55
CA SER A 50 20.32 23.33 3.77
C SER A 50 19.17 22.48 4.30
N ASP A 51 18.03 23.10 4.59
CA ASP A 51 16.80 22.38 4.93
C ASP A 51 16.61 21.24 3.92
N PRO A 52 16.32 20.00 4.37
CA PRO A 52 16.05 18.92 3.46
C PRO A 52 14.86 19.32 2.59
N SER A 53 15.07 19.33 1.27
CA SER A 53 13.99 19.48 0.29
C SER A 53 12.84 18.56 0.68
N PRO A 54 11.57 19.02 0.62
CA PRO A 54 10.44 18.17 0.99
C PRO A 54 10.49 16.86 0.20
N SER A 55 10.33 15.72 0.88
CA SER A 55 10.18 14.42 0.20
C SER A 55 9.06 14.49 -0.85
N PRO A 56 9.24 13.85 -2.02
CA PRO A 56 8.24 13.86 -3.08
C PRO A 56 6.92 13.26 -2.60
N VAL A 57 5.80 13.86 -3.01
CA VAL A 57 4.44 13.35 -2.74
C VAL A 57 3.95 12.54 -3.94
N ARG A 58 3.64 11.27 -3.72
CA ARG A 58 3.23 10.32 -4.76
C ARG A 58 1.75 9.99 -4.64
N VAL A 59 1.00 10.22 -5.71
CA VAL A 59 -0.45 10.01 -5.74
C VAL A 59 -0.85 9.00 -6.79
N LEU A 60 -1.60 7.97 -6.41
CA LEU A 60 -2.29 7.08 -7.34
C LEU A 60 -3.77 7.43 -7.42
N ALA A 61 -4.23 7.90 -8.57
CA ALA A 61 -5.61 8.28 -8.80
C ALA A 61 -6.36 7.24 -9.66
N VAL A 62 -7.31 6.53 -9.04
CA VAL A 62 -8.19 5.55 -9.69
C VAL A 62 -9.53 6.21 -10.02
N GLY A 63 -9.88 6.29 -11.31
CA GLY A 63 -11.13 6.92 -11.72
C GLY A 63 -11.30 7.03 -13.22
N ASN A 64 -11.67 8.21 -13.71
CA ASN A 64 -12.09 8.44 -15.10
C ASN A 64 -11.70 9.84 -15.58
N SER A 65 -12.40 10.37 -16.59
CA SER A 65 -12.16 11.71 -17.14
C SER A 65 -12.25 12.83 -16.10
N PHE A 66 -13.09 12.69 -15.07
CA PHE A 66 -13.17 13.69 -13.99
C PHE A 66 -11.88 13.73 -13.15
N THR A 67 -11.25 12.57 -12.92
CA THR A 67 -9.92 12.50 -12.30
C THR A 67 -8.89 13.19 -13.17
N GLN A 68 -8.94 12.95 -14.49
CA GLN A 68 -8.00 13.57 -15.44
C GLN A 68 -8.14 15.10 -15.43
N ASN A 69 -9.37 15.62 -15.48
CA ASN A 69 -9.64 17.05 -15.41
C ASN A 69 -9.13 17.65 -14.08
N ALA A 70 -9.53 17.10 -12.93
CA ALA A 70 -9.19 17.67 -11.62
C ALA A 70 -7.69 17.59 -11.29
N THR A 71 -6.93 16.73 -11.97
CA THR A 71 -5.48 16.57 -11.75
C THR A 71 -4.64 17.13 -12.90
N ARG A 72 -5.24 17.82 -13.88
CA ARG A 72 -4.56 18.31 -15.09
C ARG A 72 -3.41 19.27 -14.77
N PHE A 73 -3.63 20.16 -13.80
CA PHE A 73 -2.69 21.21 -13.41
C PHE A 73 -2.03 20.98 -12.04
N LEU A 74 -2.20 19.79 -11.46
CA LEU A 74 -1.72 19.51 -10.10
C LEU A 74 -0.18 19.53 -9.99
N GLU A 75 0.53 18.88 -10.92
CA GLU A 75 2.00 18.87 -10.94
C GLU A 75 2.58 20.28 -11.25
N PRO A 76 2.07 21.06 -12.23
CA PRO A 76 2.48 22.45 -12.42
C PRO A 76 2.27 23.35 -11.18
N LEU A 77 1.14 23.20 -10.47
CA LEU A 77 0.88 23.93 -9.22
C LEU A 77 1.91 23.57 -8.14
N ALA A 78 2.23 22.28 -7.99
CA ALA A 78 3.26 21.81 -7.05
C ALA A 78 4.63 22.38 -7.38
N ALA A 79 5.05 22.28 -8.64
CA ALA A 79 6.35 22.78 -9.11
C ALA A 79 6.53 24.29 -8.90
N ALA A 80 5.47 25.08 -9.11
CA ALA A 80 5.51 26.53 -8.90
C ALA A 80 5.74 26.95 -7.44
N SER A 81 5.45 26.06 -6.48
CA SER A 81 5.72 26.26 -5.05
C SER A 81 6.96 25.51 -4.56
N GLY A 82 7.76 24.92 -5.46
CA GLY A 82 8.93 24.13 -5.10
C GLY A 82 8.63 22.78 -4.45
N HIS A 83 7.42 22.25 -4.64
CA HIS A 83 7.04 20.91 -4.19
C HIS A 83 7.23 19.89 -5.31
N ASP A 84 7.84 18.75 -4.97
CA ASP A 84 7.92 17.59 -5.85
C ASP A 84 6.67 16.71 -5.62
N LEU A 85 5.89 16.51 -6.68
CA LEU A 85 4.64 15.75 -6.66
C LEU A 85 4.48 15.00 -7.98
N SER A 86 4.11 13.73 -7.90
CA SER A 86 3.78 12.90 -9.07
C SER A 86 2.37 12.31 -8.98
N VAL A 87 1.67 12.25 -10.12
CA VAL A 87 0.31 11.69 -10.20
C VAL A 87 0.25 10.54 -11.21
N HIS A 88 0.11 9.32 -10.68
CA HIS A 88 -0.14 8.10 -11.44
C HIS A 88 -1.65 7.94 -11.62
N ARG A 89 -2.13 7.70 -12.84
CA ARG A 89 -3.56 7.69 -13.15
C ARG A 89 -3.99 6.34 -13.73
N LEU A 90 -4.84 5.62 -13.00
CA LEU A 90 -5.54 4.43 -13.47
C LEU A 90 -6.96 4.80 -13.89
N THR A 91 -7.07 5.47 -15.03
CA THR A 91 -8.33 6.05 -15.51
C THR A 91 -8.91 5.31 -16.70
N ILE A 92 -10.23 5.12 -16.70
CA ILE A 92 -10.99 4.58 -17.84
C ILE A 92 -12.12 5.57 -18.15
N GLY A 93 -12.31 5.93 -19.42
CA GLY A 93 -13.38 6.87 -19.80
C GLY A 93 -14.76 6.36 -19.35
N GLY A 94 -15.49 7.18 -18.59
CA GLY A 94 -16.82 6.83 -18.08
C GLY A 94 -16.88 5.69 -17.05
N SER A 95 -15.77 5.26 -16.47
CA SER A 95 -15.78 4.14 -15.52
C SER A 95 -16.38 4.49 -14.17
N SER A 96 -17.07 3.50 -13.59
CA SER A 96 -17.64 3.51 -12.25
C SER A 96 -16.74 2.78 -11.25
N LEU A 97 -17.01 2.95 -9.95
CA LEU A 97 -16.38 2.15 -8.89
C LEU A 97 -16.54 0.64 -9.16
N GLN A 98 -17.72 0.21 -9.63
CA GLN A 98 -18.00 -1.17 -9.99
C GLN A 98 -17.03 -1.72 -11.03
N GLN A 99 -16.71 -0.93 -12.05
CA GLN A 99 -15.80 -1.38 -13.10
C GLN A 99 -14.38 -1.56 -12.55
N HIS A 100 -13.87 -0.62 -11.75
CA HIS A 100 -12.56 -0.75 -11.14
C HIS A 100 -12.50 -1.93 -10.15
N ALA A 101 -13.55 -2.14 -9.35
CA ALA A 101 -13.64 -3.27 -8.42
C ALA A 101 -13.66 -4.61 -9.17
N ALA A 102 -14.40 -4.70 -10.29
CA ALA A 102 -14.42 -5.89 -11.14
C ALA A 102 -13.02 -6.21 -11.71
N LYS A 103 -12.24 -5.20 -12.12
CA LYS A 103 -10.85 -5.40 -12.55
C LYS A 103 -9.97 -5.95 -11.43
N ALA A 104 -10.04 -5.34 -10.24
CA ALA A 104 -9.27 -5.82 -9.09
C ALA A 104 -9.66 -7.26 -8.70
N LYS A 105 -10.94 -7.60 -8.80
CA LYS A 105 -11.43 -8.96 -8.57
C LYS A 105 -10.93 -9.95 -9.62
N ALA A 106 -10.98 -9.60 -10.91
CA ALA A 106 -10.46 -10.44 -11.99
C ALA A 106 -8.99 -10.79 -11.76
N PHE A 107 -8.14 -9.79 -11.45
CA PHE A 107 -6.73 -10.02 -11.12
C PHE A 107 -6.52 -10.94 -9.89
N SER A 108 -7.42 -10.87 -8.91
CA SER A 108 -7.33 -11.71 -7.70
C SER A 108 -7.68 -13.17 -7.97
N VAL A 109 -8.44 -13.45 -9.03
CA VAL A 109 -8.78 -14.79 -9.49
C VAL A 109 -7.68 -15.33 -10.40
N ASP A 110 -7.24 -14.53 -11.37
CA ASP A 110 -6.19 -14.86 -12.32
C ASP A 110 -5.39 -13.60 -12.67
N GLN A 111 -4.10 -13.59 -12.31
CA GLN A 111 -3.21 -12.46 -12.54
C GLN A 111 -2.93 -12.22 -14.04
N SER A 112 -3.15 -13.23 -14.88
CA SER A 112 -2.99 -13.13 -16.32
C SER A 112 -4.26 -12.70 -17.05
N ASP A 113 -5.39 -12.54 -16.32
CA ASP A 113 -6.66 -12.16 -16.93
C ASP A 113 -6.57 -10.73 -17.49
N PRO A 114 -6.69 -10.53 -18.82
CA PRO A 114 -6.66 -9.21 -19.43
C PRO A 114 -7.78 -8.28 -18.92
N GLN A 115 -8.86 -8.83 -18.37
CA GLN A 115 -9.92 -8.03 -17.73
C GLN A 115 -9.43 -7.34 -16.46
N GLY A 116 -8.41 -7.88 -15.78
CA GLY A 116 -7.77 -7.26 -14.62
C GLY A 116 -6.88 -6.05 -14.95
N LEU A 117 -6.52 -5.88 -16.22
CA LEU A 117 -5.52 -4.90 -16.64
C LEU A 117 -6.12 -3.56 -17.06
N TYR A 118 -5.36 -2.50 -16.84
CA TYR A 118 -5.61 -1.17 -17.40
C TYR A 118 -4.89 -1.00 -18.73
N ARG A 119 -5.10 0.13 -19.43
CA ARG A 119 -4.46 0.40 -20.73
C ARG A 119 -2.91 0.40 -20.66
N SER A 120 -2.35 0.67 -19.48
CA SER A 120 -0.91 0.56 -19.22
C SER A 120 -0.37 -0.88 -19.30
N GLY A 121 -1.25 -1.89 -19.28
CA GLY A 121 -0.87 -3.30 -19.14
C GLY A 121 -0.72 -3.76 -17.69
N ALA A 122 -0.81 -2.87 -16.71
CA ALA A 122 -0.76 -3.20 -15.28
C ALA A 122 -2.15 -3.25 -14.66
N SER A 123 -2.32 -4.10 -13.64
CA SER A 123 -3.49 -4.13 -12.75
C SER A 123 -3.42 -3.05 -11.66
N LEU A 124 -4.50 -2.91 -10.89
CA LEU A 124 -4.51 -2.02 -9.70
C LEU A 124 -3.49 -2.50 -8.66
N GLN A 125 -3.45 -3.80 -8.39
CA GLN A 125 -2.58 -4.41 -7.39
C GLN A 125 -1.09 -4.25 -7.72
N GLU A 126 -0.71 -4.51 -8.97
CA GLU A 126 0.67 -4.30 -9.42
C GLU A 126 1.07 -2.84 -9.35
N THR A 127 0.18 -1.93 -9.74
CA THR A 127 0.44 -0.48 -9.63
C THR A 127 0.61 -0.10 -8.17
N LEU A 128 -0.26 -0.54 -7.25
CA LEU A 128 -0.14 -0.27 -5.81
C LEU A 128 1.19 -0.74 -5.19
N GLN A 129 1.88 -1.68 -5.84
CA GLN A 129 3.17 -2.22 -5.40
C GLN A 129 4.37 -1.60 -6.13
N SER A 130 4.17 -0.80 -7.18
CA SER A 130 5.28 -0.26 -7.98
C SER A 130 6.09 0.80 -7.24
N GLU A 131 5.47 1.47 -6.26
CA GLU A 131 6.09 2.48 -5.41
C GLU A 131 5.28 2.65 -4.11
N ASP A 132 5.86 3.35 -3.14
CA ASP A 132 5.16 3.68 -1.90
C ASP A 132 4.34 4.98 -2.06
N PHE A 133 3.11 4.86 -2.58
CA PHE A 133 2.19 6.01 -2.68
C PHE A 133 1.84 6.59 -1.31
N ASP A 134 1.89 7.92 -1.21
CA ASP A 134 1.40 8.65 -0.03
C ASP A 134 -0.13 8.68 -0.01
N PHE A 135 -0.75 8.85 -1.19
CA PHE A 135 -2.20 8.91 -1.36
C PHE A 135 -2.67 7.99 -2.47
N VAL A 136 -3.77 7.28 -2.21
CA VAL A 136 -4.52 6.58 -3.26
C VAL A 136 -5.95 7.10 -3.25
N THR A 137 -6.46 7.51 -4.42
CA THR A 137 -7.81 8.07 -4.53
C THR A 137 -8.75 7.17 -5.31
N ILE A 138 -10.01 7.12 -4.89
CA ILE A 138 -11.11 6.53 -5.66
C ILE A 138 -12.20 7.58 -5.93
N GLN A 139 -12.98 7.40 -7.00
CA GLN A 139 -14.18 8.21 -7.26
C GLN A 139 -15.28 7.39 -7.95
N GLN A 140 -16.52 7.90 -7.87
CA GLN A 140 -17.65 7.37 -8.64
C GLN A 140 -17.71 8.00 -10.04
N VAL A 141 -18.45 7.36 -10.94
CA VAL A 141 -18.87 7.95 -12.22
C VAL A 141 -19.90 9.06 -11.99
N SER A 142 -19.76 10.16 -12.72
CA SER A 142 -20.46 11.43 -12.46
C SER A 142 -21.99 11.33 -12.48
N PHE A 143 -22.57 10.62 -13.45
CA PHE A 143 -24.03 10.51 -13.57
C PHE A 143 -24.68 9.63 -12.48
N LYS A 144 -23.88 8.91 -11.69
CA LYS A 144 -24.31 8.12 -10.51
C LYS A 144 -23.82 8.72 -9.18
N SER A 145 -23.08 9.83 -9.21
CA SER A 145 -22.37 10.32 -8.02
C SER A 145 -23.30 10.73 -6.88
N HIS A 146 -24.57 11.03 -7.19
CA HIS A 146 -25.60 11.42 -6.23
C HIS A 146 -26.26 10.26 -5.49
N ASP A 147 -26.05 9.01 -5.93
CA ASP A 147 -26.70 7.83 -5.36
C ASP A 147 -25.69 6.95 -4.60
N ILE A 148 -25.74 6.99 -3.27
CA ILE A 148 -24.92 6.19 -2.36
C ILE A 148 -25.06 4.68 -2.61
N GLY A 149 -26.21 4.21 -3.09
CA GLY A 149 -26.45 2.81 -3.43
C GLY A 149 -25.48 2.29 -4.50
N THR A 150 -25.01 3.16 -5.38
CA THR A 150 -24.08 2.78 -6.46
C THR A 150 -22.62 2.68 -6.02
N TYR A 151 -22.29 3.20 -4.83
CA TYR A 151 -20.95 3.11 -4.25
C TYR A 151 -20.74 1.76 -3.59
N ARG A 152 -21.79 1.19 -2.97
CA ARG A 152 -21.72 -0.08 -2.26
C ARG A 152 -22.00 -1.26 -3.23
N PRO A 153 -21.30 -2.40 -3.08
CA PRO A 153 -20.18 -2.66 -2.16
C PRO A 153 -18.82 -2.15 -2.70
N HIS A 154 -18.78 -1.66 -3.94
CA HIS A 154 -17.57 -1.47 -4.74
C HIS A 154 -16.51 -0.54 -4.15
N ALA A 155 -16.92 0.53 -3.47
CA ALA A 155 -15.98 1.42 -2.78
C ALA A 155 -15.24 0.70 -1.65
N ASN A 156 -15.92 -0.19 -0.91
CA ASN A 156 -15.31 -1.00 0.13
C ASN A 156 -14.38 -2.07 -0.47
N GLU A 157 -14.80 -2.73 -1.55
CA GLU A 157 -13.96 -3.70 -2.28
C GLU A 157 -12.61 -3.07 -2.71
N LEU A 158 -12.65 -1.86 -3.26
CA LEU A 158 -11.44 -1.13 -3.64
C LEU A 158 -10.63 -0.68 -2.42
N ALA A 159 -11.28 -0.17 -1.38
CA ALA A 159 -10.60 0.23 -0.14
C ALA A 159 -9.83 -0.95 0.49
N ASP A 160 -10.43 -2.15 0.49
CA ASP A 160 -9.80 -3.35 1.02
C ASP A 160 -8.58 -3.78 0.18
N VAL A 161 -8.68 -3.71 -1.15
CA VAL A 161 -7.53 -3.95 -2.04
C VAL A 161 -6.41 -2.95 -1.77
N ILE A 162 -6.73 -1.66 -1.67
CA ILE A 162 -5.74 -0.60 -1.42
C ILE A 162 -5.04 -0.81 -0.08
N ARG A 163 -5.78 -1.09 0.99
CA ARG A 163 -5.20 -1.34 2.33
C ARG A 163 -4.34 -2.59 2.39
N ARG A 164 -4.72 -3.58 1.58
CA ARG A 164 -4.02 -4.85 1.49
C ARG A 164 -2.69 -4.69 0.76
N TYR A 165 -2.66 -3.98 -0.36
CA TYR A 165 -1.48 -3.88 -1.23
C TYR A 165 -0.64 -2.62 -1.02
N SER A 166 -1.19 -1.55 -0.44
CA SER A 166 -0.50 -0.31 -0.09
C SER A 166 -0.96 0.21 1.29
N PRO A 167 -0.64 -0.50 2.39
CA PRO A 167 -1.12 -0.18 3.74
C PRO A 167 -0.61 1.17 4.29
N ALA A 168 0.52 1.67 3.77
CA ALA A 168 1.07 2.98 4.14
C ALA A 168 0.26 4.14 3.57
N SER A 169 -0.36 3.93 2.40
CA SER A 169 -1.08 5.00 1.70
C SER A 169 -2.33 5.45 2.46
N GLN A 170 -2.61 6.75 2.39
CA GLN A 170 -3.87 7.30 2.84
C GLN A 170 -4.91 7.19 1.72
N LEU A 171 -6.00 6.49 2.01
CA LEU A 171 -7.15 6.42 1.12
C LEU A 171 -7.91 7.75 1.14
N LEU A 172 -8.05 8.36 -0.04
CA LEU A 172 -8.87 9.54 -0.27
C LEU A 172 -10.03 9.22 -1.21
N VAL A 173 -11.14 9.93 -1.06
CA VAL A 173 -12.28 9.87 -1.99
C VAL A 173 -12.39 11.20 -2.71
N HIS A 174 -12.23 11.19 -4.03
CA HIS A 174 -12.35 12.39 -4.86
C HIS A 174 -13.84 12.69 -5.12
N GLN A 175 -14.36 13.74 -4.46
CA GLN A 175 -15.71 14.21 -4.69
C GLN A 175 -15.77 14.94 -6.02
N THR A 176 -16.47 14.36 -6.99
CA THR A 176 -16.76 14.99 -8.29
C THR A 176 -17.74 16.17 -8.13
N TRP A 177 -18.08 16.84 -9.22
CA TRP A 177 -18.95 18.02 -9.24
C TRP A 177 -20.32 17.75 -9.89
N ALA A 178 -21.26 18.67 -9.65
CA ALA A 178 -22.54 18.71 -10.33
C ALA A 178 -22.37 19.21 -11.76
N TYR A 179 -23.31 18.84 -12.63
CA TYR A 179 -23.31 19.31 -14.02
C TYR A 179 -23.68 20.79 -14.08
N ARG A 180 -23.34 21.45 -15.19
CA ARG A 180 -23.71 22.84 -15.46
C ARG A 180 -25.23 22.99 -15.44
N SER A 181 -25.72 24.15 -14.99
CA SER A 181 -27.15 24.42 -14.79
C SER A 181 -28.03 24.17 -16.01
N ASP A 182 -27.48 24.32 -17.22
CA ASP A 182 -28.16 24.13 -18.51
C ASP A 182 -27.81 22.80 -19.20
N ASP A 183 -27.23 21.83 -18.48
CA ASP A 183 -26.98 20.50 -19.03
C ASP A 183 -28.31 19.79 -19.39
N PRO A 184 -28.42 19.13 -20.56
CA PRO A 184 -29.63 18.45 -21.00
C PRO A 184 -30.18 17.44 -20.00
N ARG A 185 -29.36 16.93 -19.07
CA ARG A 185 -29.82 16.10 -17.93
C ARG A 185 -30.96 16.75 -17.16
N PHE A 186 -30.96 18.08 -16.99
CA PHE A 186 -31.95 18.83 -16.21
C PHE A 186 -33.16 19.30 -17.04
N SER A 187 -33.20 19.03 -18.34
CA SER A 187 -34.27 19.49 -19.24
C SER A 187 -35.60 18.74 -19.10
N GLY A 188 -35.62 17.63 -18.35
CA GLY A 188 -36.79 16.77 -18.20
C GLY A 188 -37.84 17.37 -17.26
N LYS A 189 -39.08 17.55 -17.74
CA LYS A 189 -40.22 18.05 -16.93
C LYS A 189 -40.61 17.14 -15.75
N SER A 190 -40.13 15.90 -15.72
CA SER A 190 -40.35 14.92 -14.65
C SER A 190 -39.16 13.95 -14.61
N PRO A 191 -38.12 14.26 -13.82
CA PRO A 191 -36.99 13.36 -13.63
C PRO A 191 -37.47 12.00 -13.13
N LYS A 192 -36.73 10.93 -13.46
CA LYS A 192 -37.00 9.62 -12.89
C LYS A 192 -36.82 9.69 -11.37
N ALA A 193 -37.56 8.89 -10.62
CA ALA A 193 -37.41 8.84 -9.16
C ALA A 193 -35.94 8.56 -8.79
N GLY A 194 -35.38 9.40 -7.91
CA GLY A 194 -33.98 9.33 -7.47
C GLY A 194 -32.99 10.12 -8.34
N GLU A 195 -33.38 10.58 -9.53
CA GLU A 195 -32.54 11.44 -10.37
C GLU A 195 -32.71 12.92 -9.98
N PRO A 196 -31.62 13.70 -9.87
CA PRO A 196 -31.70 15.12 -9.55
C PRO A 196 -32.37 15.91 -10.68
N SER A 197 -33.25 16.84 -10.32
CA SER A 197 -33.97 17.70 -11.27
C SER A 197 -33.14 18.90 -11.74
N ASP A 198 -32.19 19.34 -10.94
CA ASP A 198 -31.34 20.49 -11.22
C ASP A 198 -29.91 20.32 -10.66
N GLN A 199 -29.05 21.32 -10.91
CA GLN A 199 -27.67 21.35 -10.44
C GLN A 199 -27.56 21.30 -8.90
N ALA A 200 -28.44 22.00 -8.18
CA ALA A 200 -28.38 22.08 -6.73
C ALA A 200 -28.74 20.74 -6.08
N GLU A 201 -29.80 20.08 -6.55
CA GLU A 201 -30.17 18.74 -6.12
C GLU A 201 -29.05 17.73 -6.44
N MET A 202 -28.43 17.83 -7.62
CA MET A 202 -27.30 16.97 -7.97
C MET A 202 -26.11 17.18 -7.03
N TYR A 203 -25.78 18.44 -6.72
CA TYR A 203 -24.72 18.80 -5.78
C TYR A 203 -25.00 18.29 -4.36
N HIS A 204 -26.21 18.49 -3.84
CA HIS A 204 -26.57 18.02 -2.50
C HIS A 204 -26.54 16.49 -2.42
N GLY A 205 -27.09 15.81 -3.43
CA GLY A 205 -27.06 14.35 -3.53
C GLY A 205 -25.64 13.80 -3.56
N LEU A 206 -24.77 14.32 -4.44
CA LEU A 206 -23.40 13.83 -4.53
C LEU A 206 -22.59 14.14 -3.28
N THR A 207 -22.78 15.32 -2.67
CA THR A 207 -22.07 15.71 -1.45
C THR A 207 -22.45 14.79 -0.29
N ASN A 208 -23.74 14.47 -0.14
CA ASN A 208 -24.20 13.53 0.86
C ASN A 208 -23.64 12.11 0.62
N ALA A 209 -23.66 11.62 -0.62
CA ALA A 209 -23.12 10.31 -0.96
C ALA A 209 -21.61 10.22 -0.67
N TYR A 210 -20.84 11.22 -1.10
CA TYR A 210 -19.38 11.25 -0.87
C TYR A 210 -19.02 11.37 0.62
N ARG A 211 -19.72 12.19 1.40
CA ARG A 211 -19.50 12.26 2.87
C ARG A 211 -19.82 10.93 3.55
N THR A 212 -20.95 10.32 3.18
CA THR A 212 -21.38 9.02 3.71
C THR A 212 -20.34 7.95 3.44
N ILE A 213 -19.94 7.76 2.18
CA ILE A 213 -18.99 6.69 1.84
C ILE A 213 -17.60 6.96 2.44
N THR A 214 -17.17 8.23 2.52
CA THR A 214 -15.90 8.59 3.15
C THR A 214 -15.89 8.19 4.62
N GLN A 215 -16.98 8.43 5.34
CA GLN A 215 -17.12 8.03 6.75
C GLN A 215 -17.14 6.51 6.92
N GLU A 216 -17.90 5.80 6.08
CA GLU A 216 -17.97 4.33 6.11
C GLU A 216 -16.61 3.69 5.89
N LEU A 217 -15.85 4.24 4.95
CA LEU A 217 -14.50 3.79 4.68
C LEU A 217 -13.51 4.27 5.75
N GLY A 218 -13.80 5.27 6.60
CA GLY A 218 -12.76 5.90 7.42
C GLY A 218 -11.65 6.51 6.55
N ALA A 219 -12.04 7.09 5.41
CA ALA A 219 -11.19 7.80 4.47
C ALA A 219 -11.25 9.32 4.71
N LYS A 220 -10.60 10.09 3.84
CA LYS A 220 -10.78 11.56 3.76
C LYS A 220 -11.26 11.94 2.36
N ARG A 221 -11.91 13.09 2.22
CA ARG A 221 -12.53 13.55 0.97
C ARG A 221 -11.74 14.68 0.33
N ILE A 222 -11.56 14.66 -0.98
CA ILE A 222 -11.05 15.81 -1.75
C ILE A 222 -12.28 16.57 -2.28
N PRO A 223 -12.61 17.77 -1.74
CA PRO A 223 -13.93 18.39 -1.91
C PRO A 223 -14.07 19.22 -3.20
N VAL A 224 -13.73 18.65 -4.37
CA VAL A 224 -13.80 19.38 -5.65
C VAL A 224 -15.23 19.81 -5.99
N GLY A 225 -16.21 18.94 -5.70
CA GLY A 225 -17.63 19.27 -5.87
C GLY A 225 -18.09 20.49 -5.08
N ASP A 226 -17.62 20.64 -3.83
CA ASP A 226 -17.93 21.81 -2.99
C ASP A 226 -17.35 23.09 -3.63
N ALA A 227 -16.10 23.03 -4.14
CA ALA A 227 -15.47 24.17 -4.81
C ALA A 227 -16.19 24.58 -6.10
N PHE A 228 -16.58 23.61 -6.93
CA PHE A 228 -17.34 23.88 -8.16
C PHE A 228 -18.67 24.58 -7.84
N PHE A 229 -19.42 24.06 -6.87
CA PHE A 229 -20.71 24.64 -6.51
C PHE A 229 -20.56 26.05 -5.92
N LEU A 230 -19.55 26.29 -5.08
CA LEU A 230 -19.23 27.63 -4.56
C LEU A 230 -18.90 28.63 -5.68
N ALA A 231 -18.18 28.19 -6.71
CA ALA A 231 -17.83 29.05 -7.84
C ALA A 231 -19.02 29.31 -8.77
N ASP A 232 -19.79 28.27 -9.15
CA ASP A 232 -20.95 28.40 -10.02
C ASP A 232 -22.06 29.30 -9.42
N THR A 233 -22.20 29.27 -8.09
CA THR A 233 -23.20 30.05 -7.36
C THR A 233 -22.72 31.43 -6.89
N ASP A 234 -21.46 31.79 -7.15
CA ASP A 234 -20.96 33.14 -6.84
C ASP A 234 -21.71 34.20 -7.64
N GLU A 235 -22.05 35.32 -7.00
CA GLU A 235 -22.85 36.39 -7.61
C GLU A 235 -22.17 37.04 -8.81
N ASN A 236 -20.84 37.18 -8.78
CA ASN A 236 -20.06 37.96 -9.74
C ASN A 236 -19.25 37.08 -10.70
N PHE A 237 -18.77 35.94 -10.20
CA PHE A 237 -17.88 35.02 -10.91
C PHE A 237 -18.51 33.67 -11.23
N GLY A 238 -19.82 33.51 -11.00
CA GLY A 238 -20.57 32.33 -11.44
C GLY A 238 -21.04 32.46 -12.89
N TYR A 239 -21.06 31.34 -13.62
CA TYR A 239 -21.67 31.27 -14.94
C TYR A 239 -23.15 31.65 -14.90
N ARG A 240 -23.63 32.31 -15.96
CA ARG A 240 -25.03 32.65 -16.15
C ARG A 240 -25.47 32.25 -17.55
N GLU A 241 -26.53 31.47 -17.63
CA GLU A 241 -27.14 31.13 -18.92
C GLU A 241 -27.69 32.42 -19.58
N PRO A 242 -27.51 32.60 -20.89
CA PRO A 242 -28.12 33.72 -21.60
C PRO A 242 -29.65 33.61 -21.60
N ALA A 243 -30.35 34.66 -21.16
CA ALA A 243 -31.80 34.65 -20.91
C ALA A 243 -32.70 34.23 -22.09
N ASP A 244 -32.22 34.39 -23.33
CA ASP A 244 -32.95 34.06 -24.57
C ASP A 244 -32.17 33.09 -25.47
N PHE A 245 -31.39 32.19 -24.86
CA PHE A 245 -30.52 31.29 -25.63
C PHE A 245 -31.32 30.29 -26.50
N GLN A 246 -31.12 30.35 -27.82
CA GLN A 246 -31.69 29.40 -28.78
C GLN A 246 -30.56 28.62 -29.49
N PRO A 247 -30.25 27.38 -29.07
CA PRO A 247 -29.14 26.61 -29.66
C PRO A 247 -29.24 26.46 -31.19
N LYS A 248 -30.47 26.41 -31.73
CA LYS A 248 -30.74 26.24 -33.16
C LYS A 248 -30.42 27.49 -34.00
N SER A 249 -30.24 28.66 -33.39
CA SER A 249 -29.94 29.90 -34.11
C SER A 249 -28.44 30.13 -34.32
N LEU A 250 -27.57 29.36 -33.63
CA LEU A 250 -26.13 29.49 -33.77
C LEU A 250 -25.62 28.90 -35.09
N VAL A 251 -24.64 29.59 -35.69
CA VAL A 251 -23.92 29.16 -36.89
C VAL A 251 -22.45 29.02 -36.55
N SER A 252 -21.84 27.90 -36.92
CA SER A 252 -20.42 27.64 -36.67
C SER A 252 -19.53 28.74 -37.27
N PRO A 253 -18.53 29.26 -36.54
CA PRO A 253 -18.00 28.77 -35.26
C PRO A 253 -18.56 29.48 -34.00
N ALA A 254 -19.65 30.26 -34.11
CA ALA A 254 -20.18 31.04 -32.99
C ALA A 254 -20.68 30.15 -31.84
N LEU A 255 -20.34 30.51 -30.60
CA LEU A 255 -20.75 29.85 -29.36
C LEU A 255 -21.44 30.86 -28.44
N PRO A 256 -22.33 30.42 -27.53
CA PRO A 256 -22.90 31.31 -26.54
C PRO A 256 -21.81 31.79 -25.57
N ASP A 257 -22.11 32.88 -24.87
CA ASP A 257 -21.25 33.34 -23.79
C ASP A 257 -21.08 32.22 -22.74
N ALA A 258 -19.82 31.97 -22.39
CA ALA A 258 -19.40 30.97 -21.40
C ALA A 258 -18.49 31.62 -20.35
N THR A 259 -18.57 32.95 -20.20
CA THR A 259 -17.82 33.70 -19.19
C THR A 259 -18.02 33.06 -17.82
N HIS A 260 -16.90 32.77 -17.17
CA HIS A 260 -16.80 32.08 -15.88
C HIS A 260 -17.42 30.67 -15.81
N SER A 261 -17.69 30.01 -16.94
CA SER A 261 -18.06 28.60 -16.92
C SER A 261 -16.88 27.74 -16.46
N LEU A 262 -17.14 26.76 -15.60
CA LEU A 262 -16.16 25.74 -15.20
C LEU A 262 -16.21 24.50 -16.09
N HIS A 263 -17.25 24.36 -16.91
CA HIS A 263 -17.48 23.20 -17.78
C HIS A 263 -17.18 23.54 -19.24
N VAL A 264 -16.93 22.52 -20.06
CA VAL A 264 -16.71 22.69 -21.50
C VAL A 264 -17.89 23.40 -22.17
N GLY A 265 -19.11 23.03 -21.81
CA GLY A 265 -20.33 23.66 -22.30
C GLY A 265 -20.59 23.39 -23.78
N TRP A 266 -21.18 24.38 -24.45
CA TRP A 266 -21.51 24.32 -25.87
C TRP A 266 -20.24 24.32 -26.72
N ASN A 267 -20.14 23.36 -27.64
CA ASN A 267 -19.02 23.23 -28.57
C ASN A 267 -19.48 22.72 -29.94
N TRP A 268 -18.72 23.05 -30.98
CA TRP A 268 -18.95 22.53 -32.32
C TRP A 268 -18.13 21.27 -32.56
N GLY A 269 -18.83 20.16 -32.79
CA GLY A 269 -18.25 18.94 -33.35
C GLY A 269 -18.54 18.81 -34.84
N THR A 270 -18.11 17.69 -35.43
CA THR A 270 -18.50 17.30 -36.79
C THR A 270 -19.27 15.98 -36.73
N ALA A 271 -20.42 15.92 -37.39
CA ALA A 271 -21.19 14.71 -37.62
C ALA A 271 -21.59 14.66 -39.10
N ASP A 272 -21.34 13.54 -39.78
CA ASP A 272 -21.61 13.37 -41.21
C ASP A 272 -21.01 14.48 -42.09
N GLY A 273 -19.82 14.96 -41.73
CA GLY A 273 -19.13 16.06 -42.43
C GLY A 273 -19.74 17.45 -42.22
N LYS A 274 -20.75 17.60 -41.35
CA LYS A 274 -21.41 18.88 -41.04
C LYS A 274 -21.10 19.33 -39.61
N PRO A 275 -20.97 20.64 -39.36
CA PRO A 275 -20.88 21.18 -38.01
C PRO A 275 -22.13 20.80 -37.21
N GLN A 276 -21.92 20.24 -36.02
CA GLN A 276 -22.99 19.88 -35.09
C GLN A 276 -22.70 20.51 -33.73
N LEU A 277 -23.63 21.34 -33.27
CA LEU A 277 -23.54 21.92 -31.93
C LEU A 277 -23.86 20.83 -30.90
N ARG A 278 -23.00 20.69 -29.89
CA ARG A 278 -23.11 19.72 -28.79
C ARG A 278 -22.94 20.44 -27.47
N MET A 279 -23.50 19.85 -26.41
CA MET A 279 -23.35 20.32 -25.04
C MET A 279 -22.56 19.30 -24.22
N ASP A 280 -21.50 19.77 -23.58
CA ASP A 280 -20.78 19.04 -22.54
C ASP A 280 -20.85 19.83 -21.23
N GLY A 281 -21.98 19.71 -20.53
CA GLY A 281 -22.20 20.35 -19.24
C GLY A 281 -21.56 19.59 -18.08
N HIS A 282 -20.68 18.62 -18.31
CA HIS A 282 -20.16 17.76 -17.24
C HIS A 282 -18.64 17.70 -17.17
N HIS A 283 -17.91 17.68 -18.27
CA HIS A 283 -16.44 17.77 -18.22
C HIS A 283 -16.02 19.19 -17.88
N ALA A 284 -14.95 19.31 -17.11
CA ALA A 284 -14.38 20.61 -16.78
C ALA A 284 -13.61 21.19 -17.98
N ASN A 285 -13.71 22.51 -18.17
CA ASN A 285 -12.81 23.24 -19.05
C ASN A 285 -11.55 23.66 -18.28
N THR A 286 -10.65 24.45 -18.90
CA THR A 286 -9.42 24.96 -18.27
C THR A 286 -9.63 25.60 -16.88
N ALA A 287 -10.72 26.34 -16.67
CA ALA A 287 -11.03 26.96 -15.38
C ALA A 287 -11.47 25.92 -14.33
N GLY A 288 -12.35 24.99 -14.68
CA GLY A 288 -12.75 23.91 -13.78
C GLY A 288 -11.59 22.95 -13.48
N GLU A 289 -10.74 22.65 -14.46
CA GLU A 289 -9.52 21.86 -14.28
C GLU A 289 -8.55 22.55 -13.31
N TYR A 290 -8.39 23.87 -13.41
CA TYR A 290 -7.55 24.64 -12.49
C TYR A 290 -8.13 24.68 -11.08
N LEU A 291 -9.44 24.91 -10.94
CA LEU A 291 -10.11 24.89 -9.65
C LEU A 291 -9.97 23.52 -8.97
N GLY A 292 -10.23 22.44 -9.72
CA GLY A 292 -10.03 21.07 -9.23
C GLY A 292 -8.59 20.82 -8.80
N ALA A 293 -7.62 21.26 -9.60
CA ALA A 293 -6.21 21.11 -9.27
C ALA A 293 -5.80 21.90 -8.01
N CYS A 294 -6.34 23.10 -7.79
CA CYS A 294 -6.12 23.87 -6.57
C CYS A 294 -6.64 23.12 -5.33
N VAL A 295 -7.85 22.54 -5.39
CA VAL A 295 -8.41 21.74 -4.29
C VAL A 295 -7.55 20.52 -4.00
N TRP A 296 -7.16 19.77 -5.04
CA TRP A 296 -6.25 18.63 -4.90
C TRP A 296 -4.93 19.04 -4.27
N TYR A 297 -4.32 20.13 -4.76
CA TYR A 297 -3.06 20.68 -4.27
C TYR A 297 -3.11 20.93 -2.76
N GLU A 298 -4.14 21.62 -2.25
CA GLU A 298 -4.26 21.85 -0.81
C GLU A 298 -4.47 20.55 -0.02
N CYS A 299 -5.20 19.59 -0.59
CA CYS A 299 -5.50 18.32 0.06
C CYS A 299 -4.26 17.40 0.19
N VAL A 300 -3.44 17.28 -0.85
CA VAL A 300 -2.31 16.33 -0.85
C VAL A 300 -0.99 16.95 -0.38
N LEU A 301 -0.80 18.26 -0.57
CA LEU A 301 0.41 18.96 -0.08
C LEU A 301 0.18 19.67 1.26
N GLY A 302 -1.07 19.97 1.60
CA GLY A 302 -1.38 20.61 2.87
C GLY A 302 -1.00 22.09 2.97
N VAL A 303 -0.84 22.74 1.82
CA VAL A 303 -0.48 24.15 1.68
C VAL A 303 -1.55 24.88 0.88
N SER A 304 -1.82 26.14 1.19
CA SER A 304 -2.85 26.90 0.47
C SER A 304 -2.44 27.16 -0.98
N SER A 305 -3.42 27.06 -1.89
CA SER A 305 -3.29 27.43 -3.30
C SER A 305 -3.34 28.95 -3.52
N VAL A 306 -3.80 29.72 -2.52
CA VAL A 306 -3.92 31.17 -2.59
C VAL A 306 -2.54 31.81 -2.70
N GLY A 307 -2.33 32.53 -3.80
CA GLY A 307 -1.05 33.18 -4.10
C GLY A 307 -0.06 32.28 -4.83
N ASN A 308 -0.43 31.04 -5.21
CA ASN A 308 0.38 30.21 -6.10
C ASN A 308 0.61 30.95 -7.43
N SER A 309 1.86 30.97 -7.91
CA SER A 309 2.26 31.71 -9.10
C SER A 309 1.91 31.03 -10.42
N PHE A 310 1.57 29.74 -10.40
CA PHE A 310 1.10 29.04 -11.59
C PHE A 310 -0.33 29.48 -11.94
N ARG A 311 -0.49 29.91 -13.20
CA ARG A 311 -1.77 30.25 -13.82
C ARG A 311 -1.80 29.64 -15.22
N PRO A 312 -2.88 28.93 -15.60
CA PRO A 312 -3.05 28.45 -16.96
C PRO A 312 -2.97 29.60 -17.97
N GLU A 313 -2.41 29.31 -19.13
CA GLU A 313 -2.29 30.28 -20.21
C GLU A 313 -3.67 30.85 -20.60
N GLY A 314 -3.74 32.17 -20.79
CA GLY A 314 -4.97 32.86 -21.17
C GLY A 314 -6.00 33.06 -20.05
N MET A 315 -5.77 32.53 -18.84
CA MET A 315 -6.69 32.75 -17.72
C MET A 315 -6.54 34.17 -17.15
N ASP A 316 -7.67 34.84 -16.95
CA ASP A 316 -7.71 36.15 -16.30
C ASP A 316 -7.11 36.10 -14.87
N PRO A 317 -6.21 37.03 -14.49
CA PRO A 317 -5.57 37.01 -13.18
C PRO A 317 -6.53 37.16 -12.00
N GLN A 318 -7.60 37.94 -12.13
CA GLN A 318 -8.57 38.14 -11.05
C GLN A 318 -9.43 36.89 -10.88
N TYR A 319 -9.86 36.29 -11.99
CA TYR A 319 -10.60 35.03 -11.97
C TYR A 319 -9.75 33.88 -11.42
N ALA A 320 -8.47 33.77 -11.81
CA ALA A 320 -7.55 32.78 -11.23
C ALA A 320 -7.44 32.92 -9.70
N LYS A 321 -7.30 34.16 -9.20
CA LYS A 321 -7.28 34.44 -7.76
C LYS A 321 -8.60 34.08 -7.07
N PHE A 322 -9.73 34.34 -7.72
CA PHE A 322 -11.04 33.91 -7.24
C PHE A 322 -11.10 32.38 -7.11
N LEU A 323 -10.67 31.63 -8.13
CA LEU A 323 -10.66 30.16 -8.09
C LEU A 323 -9.76 29.60 -6.98
N GLN A 324 -8.57 30.20 -6.76
CA GLN A 324 -7.71 29.83 -5.62
C GLN A 324 -8.41 30.06 -4.27
N LEU A 325 -9.04 31.23 -4.08
CA LEU A 325 -9.78 31.55 -2.86
C LEU A 325 -10.97 30.60 -2.65
N THR A 326 -11.66 30.22 -3.72
CA THR A 326 -12.78 29.29 -3.68
C THR A 326 -12.32 27.87 -3.34
N ALA A 327 -11.23 27.39 -3.95
CA ALA A 327 -10.61 26.13 -3.58
C ALA A 327 -10.24 26.10 -2.08
N HIS A 328 -9.59 27.16 -1.60
CA HIS A 328 -9.21 27.28 -0.19
C HIS A 328 -10.43 27.25 0.74
N ARG A 329 -11.50 28.00 0.41
CA ARG A 329 -12.75 27.98 1.17
C ARG A 329 -13.38 26.59 1.23
N ALA A 330 -13.40 25.87 0.11
CA ALA A 330 -13.94 24.51 0.05
C ALA A 330 -13.15 23.54 0.94
N VAL A 331 -11.82 23.60 0.90
CA VAL A 331 -10.95 22.75 1.72
C VAL A 331 -11.03 23.11 3.20
N ALA A 332 -10.98 24.40 3.53
CA ALA A 332 -11.06 24.87 4.91
C ALA A 332 -12.43 24.60 5.56
N GLY A 333 -13.52 24.60 4.77
CA GLY A 333 -14.88 24.31 5.22
C GLY A 333 -15.22 22.82 5.32
N ALA A 334 -14.34 21.93 4.88
CA ALA A 334 -14.58 20.48 4.89
C ALA A 334 -13.86 19.79 6.06
N ASP A 335 -14.61 19.39 7.09
CA ASP A 335 -14.06 18.67 8.26
C ASP A 335 -13.46 17.30 7.90
N ASP A 336 -13.94 16.70 6.82
CA ASP A 336 -13.49 15.43 6.27
C ASP A 336 -12.41 15.57 5.19
N ALA A 337 -11.93 16.79 4.91
CA ALA A 337 -10.77 16.99 4.05
C ALA A 337 -9.50 16.38 4.68
N PRO A 338 -8.57 15.84 3.86
CA PRO A 338 -7.26 15.49 4.37
C PRO A 338 -6.59 16.77 4.85
N ARG A 339 -6.31 16.81 6.14
CA ARG A 339 -5.35 17.77 6.67
C ARG A 339 -4.02 17.05 6.60
N PRO A 340 -2.96 17.70 6.08
CA PRO A 340 -1.63 17.13 6.25
C PRO A 340 -1.50 16.82 7.73
N ALA A 341 -1.21 15.55 8.07
CA ALA A 341 -0.71 15.28 9.39
C ALA A 341 0.55 16.15 9.47
N ALA A 342 0.49 17.26 10.22
CA ALA A 342 1.60 18.20 10.37
C ALA A 342 2.84 17.34 10.47
N LYS A 343 3.69 17.32 9.41
CA LYS A 343 4.69 16.26 9.15
C LYS A 343 5.11 15.81 10.51
N ARG A 344 4.60 14.65 10.98
CA ARG A 344 4.89 14.25 12.36
C ARG A 344 6.39 14.26 12.33
N SER A 345 6.98 15.22 13.04
CA SER A 345 8.40 15.40 12.99
C SER A 345 8.93 13.99 13.21
N ALA A 346 9.91 13.56 12.42
CA ALA A 346 10.65 12.37 12.82
C ALA A 346 11.16 12.52 14.28
N ASN A 347 11.14 13.76 14.81
CA ASN A 347 11.19 14.15 16.21
C ASN A 347 9.87 14.80 16.69
N GLY A 348 8.72 14.13 16.58
CA GLY A 348 7.62 14.41 17.49
C GLY A 348 8.20 14.13 18.86
N GLN A 349 8.70 15.17 19.53
CA GLN A 349 9.25 15.08 20.88
C GLN A 349 8.07 14.75 21.80
N VAL A 350 7.63 13.50 21.74
CA VAL A 350 6.98 12.83 22.84
C VAL A 350 7.96 12.99 23.99
N ALA A 351 7.48 13.47 25.13
CA ALA A 351 8.30 13.60 26.32
C ALA A 351 9.12 12.33 26.49
N ALA A 352 10.45 12.49 26.59
CA ALA A 352 11.35 11.38 26.80
C ALA A 352 10.85 10.56 27.99
N ASP A 353 10.92 9.23 27.89
CA ASP A 353 10.50 8.36 28.97
C ASP A 353 11.17 8.82 30.28
N PRO A 354 10.39 9.22 31.31
CA PRO A 354 10.96 9.70 32.56
C PRO A 354 11.72 8.61 33.32
N ASN A 355 11.50 7.32 32.99
CA ASN A 355 12.22 6.20 33.57
C ASN A 355 12.58 5.15 32.50
N PRO A 356 13.57 5.43 31.62
CA PRO A 356 13.92 4.56 30.51
C PRO A 356 14.28 3.16 30.96
N GLN A 357 13.54 2.16 30.48
CA GLN A 357 13.72 0.75 30.85
C GLN A 357 13.17 -0.18 29.77
N GLN A 358 13.44 -1.48 29.94
CA GLN A 358 12.74 -2.50 29.19
C GLN A 358 11.40 -2.81 29.85
N TYR A 359 10.32 -2.41 29.19
CA TYR A 359 8.96 -2.77 29.58
C TYR A 359 8.61 -4.16 29.07
N ARG A 360 7.99 -4.96 29.93
CA ARG A 360 7.43 -6.28 29.61
C ARG A 360 6.00 -6.31 30.11
N LEU A 361 5.06 -6.53 29.21
CA LEU A 361 3.64 -6.47 29.50
C LEU A 361 2.97 -7.77 29.06
N ALA A 362 1.91 -8.16 29.76
CA ALA A 362 1.10 -9.30 29.39
C ALA A 362 -0.37 -9.03 29.70
N ALA A 363 -1.26 -9.54 28.85
CA ALA A 363 -2.71 -9.45 29.01
C ALA A 363 -3.37 -10.66 28.36
N ARG A 364 -4.57 -11.04 28.81
CA ARG A 364 -5.34 -12.11 28.17
C ARG A 364 -6.15 -11.58 27.00
N ALA A 365 -6.20 -12.33 25.89
CA ALA A 365 -7.03 -11.95 24.75
C ALA A 365 -8.50 -11.76 25.15
N SER A 366 -9.03 -12.63 26.02
CA SER A 366 -10.41 -12.56 26.53
C SER A 366 -10.67 -11.39 27.48
N GLU A 367 -9.64 -10.77 28.04
CA GLU A 367 -9.77 -9.55 28.86
C GLU A 367 -9.75 -8.28 28.00
N LEU A 368 -9.06 -8.33 26.85
CA LEU A 368 -8.97 -7.21 25.91
C LEU A 368 -10.17 -7.14 24.94
N ASP A 369 -10.81 -8.28 24.68
CA ASP A 369 -11.96 -8.38 23.77
C ASP A 369 -12.92 -9.49 24.24
N ASP A 370 -14.10 -9.09 24.71
CA ASP A 370 -15.13 -9.98 25.25
C ASP A 370 -15.79 -10.88 24.19
N ARG A 371 -15.56 -10.60 22.90
CA ARG A 371 -16.06 -11.39 21.78
C ARG A 371 -15.19 -12.61 21.47
N VAL A 372 -14.00 -12.71 22.07
CA VAL A 372 -13.08 -13.84 21.90
C VAL A 372 -13.74 -15.15 22.36
N LYS A 373 -13.58 -16.21 21.57
CA LYS A 373 -14.15 -17.53 21.84
C LYS A 373 -13.09 -18.62 21.91
N ALA A 374 -13.44 -19.69 22.64
CA ALA A 374 -12.71 -20.94 22.59
C ALA A 374 -13.24 -21.82 21.44
N HIS A 375 -12.33 -22.55 20.81
CA HIS A 375 -12.59 -23.52 19.75
C HIS A 375 -11.97 -24.88 20.14
N PRO A 376 -12.64 -25.67 21.02
CA PRO A 376 -12.06 -26.90 21.58
C PRO A 376 -11.73 -27.96 20.55
N LYS A 377 -12.48 -28.03 19.44
CA LYS A 377 -12.23 -28.98 18.35
C LYS A 377 -10.81 -28.88 17.79
N ILE A 378 -10.20 -27.69 17.83
CA ILE A 378 -8.85 -27.43 17.34
C ILE A 378 -7.83 -27.12 18.44
N ASP A 379 -8.12 -27.46 19.71
CA ASP A 379 -7.30 -27.12 20.89
C ASP A 379 -6.95 -25.63 21.02
N PHE A 380 -7.83 -24.76 20.54
CA PHE A 380 -7.69 -23.33 20.75
C PHE A 380 -8.60 -22.91 21.90
N LEU A 381 -8.04 -22.83 23.10
CA LEU A 381 -8.80 -22.67 24.34
C LEU A 381 -8.51 -21.30 24.97
N ILE A 382 -9.44 -20.83 25.81
CA ILE A 382 -9.22 -19.68 26.69
C ILE A 382 -8.55 -20.14 27.99
N GLU A 383 -8.89 -21.33 28.47
CA GLU A 383 -8.35 -21.93 29.68
C GLU A 383 -8.21 -23.46 29.53
N LYS A 384 -7.21 -24.05 30.19
CA LYS A 384 -7.03 -25.51 30.27
C LYS A 384 -6.52 -25.89 31.65
N GLY A 385 -7.30 -26.65 32.40
CA GLY A 385 -6.94 -27.12 33.74
C GLY A 385 -6.66 -25.99 34.73
N GLY A 386 -7.49 -24.94 34.75
CA GLY A 386 -7.31 -23.77 35.63
C GLY A 386 -6.26 -22.76 35.15
N LYS A 387 -5.61 -23.00 34.01
CA LYS A 387 -4.53 -22.14 33.49
C LYS A 387 -4.96 -21.38 32.23
N PRO A 388 -4.82 -20.05 32.20
CA PRO A 388 -5.04 -19.25 31.00
C PRO A 388 -4.23 -19.77 29.80
N GLN A 389 -4.86 -19.88 28.64
CA GLN A 389 -4.24 -20.31 27.38
C GLN A 389 -4.15 -19.16 26.36
N ASP A 390 -4.76 -18.03 26.67
CA ASP A 390 -4.92 -16.88 25.79
C ASP A 390 -4.06 -15.68 26.20
N VAL A 391 -3.03 -15.91 27.02
CA VAL A 391 -2.04 -14.90 27.41
C VAL A 391 -1.27 -14.42 26.19
N GLN A 392 -1.16 -13.10 26.07
CA GLN A 392 -0.41 -12.39 25.05
C GLN A 392 0.71 -11.61 25.72
N ASN A 393 1.86 -11.49 25.07
CA ASN A 393 3.07 -10.89 25.65
C ASN A 393 3.60 -9.77 24.78
N ALA A 394 4.05 -8.67 25.37
CA ALA A 394 4.64 -7.53 24.67
C ALA A 394 5.91 -7.05 25.36
N SER A 395 6.82 -6.47 24.58
CA SER A 395 7.98 -5.78 25.13
C SER A 395 8.47 -4.63 24.25
N VAL A 396 9.04 -3.61 24.91
CA VAL A 396 9.73 -2.47 24.30
C VAL A 396 10.84 -2.02 25.25
N ASP A 397 12.00 -1.63 24.71
CA ASP A 397 13.06 -1.01 25.50
C ASP A 397 13.21 0.46 25.12
N THR A 398 12.75 1.34 26.00
CA THR A 398 12.77 2.80 25.76
C THR A 398 14.16 3.41 25.97
N ARG A 399 15.15 2.62 26.42
CA ARG A 399 16.56 3.02 26.45
C ARG A 399 17.20 2.96 25.05
N VAL A 400 16.58 2.22 24.13
CA VAL A 400 17.06 2.03 22.76
C VAL A 400 16.24 2.91 21.82
N PRO A 401 16.86 3.67 20.91
CA PRO A 401 16.12 4.43 19.89
C PRO A 401 15.18 3.53 19.10
N SER A 402 13.89 3.90 19.07
CA SER A 402 12.86 3.17 18.34
C SER A 402 13.12 3.22 16.84
N GLN A 403 12.99 2.08 16.15
CA GLN A 403 12.93 2.02 14.69
C GLN A 403 11.52 2.27 14.14
N GLY A 404 10.52 2.43 15.02
CA GLY A 404 9.12 2.61 14.62
C GLY A 404 8.54 1.38 13.91
N LYS A 405 9.04 0.19 14.25
CA LYS A 405 8.62 -1.11 13.69
C LYS A 405 8.21 -2.06 14.80
N LEU A 406 7.19 -2.87 14.50
CA LEU A 406 6.60 -3.85 15.40
C LEU A 406 6.83 -5.27 14.86
N VAL A 407 7.37 -6.15 15.69
CA VAL A 407 7.46 -7.59 15.40
C VAL A 407 6.28 -8.30 16.02
N ILE A 408 5.51 -9.02 15.19
CA ILE A 408 4.51 -9.98 15.65
C ILE A 408 5.13 -11.37 15.58
N TRP A 409 5.29 -12.01 16.73
CA TRP A 409 5.81 -13.36 16.86
C TRP A 409 4.68 -14.38 16.94
N LEU A 410 4.53 -15.17 15.89
CA LEU A 410 3.47 -16.17 15.72
C LEU A 410 3.87 -17.55 16.28
N MET A 411 4.47 -17.58 17.47
CA MET A 411 4.82 -18.81 18.18
C MET A 411 4.69 -18.63 19.70
N GLY A 412 5.12 -19.61 20.51
CA GLY A 412 5.15 -19.43 21.97
C GLY A 412 6.09 -18.28 22.35
N HIS A 413 5.78 -17.52 23.41
CA HIS A 413 6.62 -16.41 23.84
C HIS A 413 8.08 -16.84 24.02
N ASN A 414 9.00 -16.08 23.44
CA ASN A 414 10.43 -16.29 23.53
C ASN A 414 11.10 -15.02 24.06
N THR A 415 11.45 -15.04 25.34
CA THR A 415 12.09 -13.91 26.01
C THR A 415 13.46 -13.56 25.40
N ALA A 416 14.28 -14.56 25.07
CA ALA A 416 15.62 -14.31 24.51
C ALA A 416 15.57 -13.66 23.13
N LEU A 417 14.52 -13.95 22.35
CA LEU A 417 14.23 -13.26 21.09
C LEU A 417 13.73 -11.84 21.35
N PHE A 418 12.77 -11.65 22.26
CA PHE A 418 12.19 -10.33 22.56
C PHE A 418 13.26 -9.34 23.06
N ASP A 419 14.19 -9.81 23.89
CA ASP A 419 15.31 -9.00 24.39
C ASP A 419 16.22 -8.53 23.25
N ARG A 420 16.46 -9.38 22.25
CA ARG A 420 17.22 -9.01 21.04
C ARG A 420 16.48 -8.01 20.19
N LEU A 421 15.22 -8.28 19.89
CA LEU A 421 14.38 -7.38 19.09
C LEU A 421 14.33 -5.99 19.72
N ASN A 422 14.15 -5.91 21.04
CA ASN A 422 14.19 -4.64 21.76
C ASN A 422 15.59 -3.99 21.72
N SER A 423 16.68 -4.77 21.81
CA SER A 423 18.04 -4.24 21.63
C SER A 423 18.30 -3.69 20.22
N TYR A 424 17.47 -4.06 19.24
CA TYR A 424 17.52 -3.53 17.87
C TYR A 424 16.63 -2.29 17.71
N GLY A 425 15.92 -1.85 18.75
CA GLY A 425 14.96 -0.75 18.69
C GLY A 425 13.58 -1.16 18.17
N LEU A 426 13.26 -2.45 18.15
CA LEU A 426 11.98 -2.98 17.67
C LEU A 426 11.03 -3.25 18.84
N HIS A 427 9.76 -2.91 18.66
CA HIS A 427 8.68 -3.37 19.53
C HIS A 427 8.39 -4.84 19.22
N ALA A 428 8.00 -5.62 20.23
CA ALA A 428 7.67 -7.02 20.03
C ALA A 428 6.35 -7.36 20.71
N ILE A 429 5.50 -8.13 20.03
CA ILE A 429 4.32 -8.76 20.61
C ILE A 429 4.24 -10.24 20.20
N GLN A 430 3.63 -11.05 21.06
CA GLN A 430 3.19 -12.41 20.76
C GLN A 430 1.71 -12.48 21.10
N VAL A 431 0.88 -12.71 20.08
CA VAL A 431 -0.57 -12.87 20.22
C VAL A 431 -0.91 -14.35 20.35
N SER A 432 -1.93 -14.66 21.15
CA SER A 432 -2.50 -16.01 21.20
C SER A 432 -3.39 -16.20 19.98
N TYR A 433 -3.19 -17.25 19.18
CA TYR A 433 -3.97 -17.52 17.97
C TYR A 433 -4.07 -19.03 17.71
N ALA A 434 -5.00 -19.42 16.82
CA ALA A 434 -5.25 -20.81 16.47
C ALA A 434 -4.07 -21.45 15.71
N LYS A 435 -3.20 -22.18 16.43
CA LYS A 435 -2.01 -22.83 15.87
C LYS A 435 -1.89 -24.34 16.11
N GLN A 436 -2.87 -24.94 16.79
CA GLN A 436 -2.88 -26.37 17.15
C GLN A 436 -3.72 -27.23 16.20
N TRP A 437 -4.28 -26.64 15.14
CA TRP A 437 -5.18 -27.32 14.21
C TRP A 437 -4.48 -28.29 13.25
N PHE A 438 -3.17 -28.15 13.02
CA PHE A 438 -2.43 -28.92 11.99
C PHE A 438 -2.50 -30.44 12.17
N GLY A 439 -2.63 -30.91 13.42
CA GLY A 439 -2.82 -32.33 13.73
C GLY A 439 -4.24 -32.84 13.47
N LYS A 440 -5.21 -31.96 13.23
CA LYS A 440 -6.64 -32.23 13.37
C LYS A 440 -7.46 -31.94 12.11
N LEU A 441 -7.11 -30.91 11.34
CA LEU A 441 -7.77 -30.51 10.10
C LEU A 441 -6.96 -30.93 8.88
N CYS A 442 -7.58 -30.92 7.69
CA CYS A 442 -6.99 -31.34 6.42
C CYS A 442 -6.49 -32.80 6.46
N ARG A 443 -7.32 -33.70 7.02
CA ARG A 443 -7.02 -35.13 7.24
C ARG A 443 -8.03 -36.04 6.51
N PRO A 444 -7.63 -37.28 6.14
CA PRO A 444 -6.28 -37.84 6.23
C PRO A 444 -5.27 -37.15 5.29
N THR A 445 -5.76 -36.53 4.22
CA THR A 445 -5.01 -35.69 3.27
C THR A 445 -5.75 -34.36 3.05
N PRO A 446 -5.05 -33.27 2.69
CA PRO A 446 -5.70 -32.03 2.26
C PRO A 446 -6.63 -32.27 1.08
N ARG A 447 -7.78 -31.55 1.04
CA ARG A 447 -8.79 -31.72 -0.03
C ARG A 447 -8.33 -31.20 -1.39
N ASP A 448 -7.46 -30.20 -1.40
CA ASP A 448 -6.95 -29.49 -2.57
C ASP A 448 -5.55 -28.91 -2.25
N ALA A 449 -4.93 -28.28 -3.24
CA ALA A 449 -3.60 -27.68 -3.13
C ALA A 449 -3.54 -26.43 -2.22
N TYR A 450 -4.67 -25.94 -1.70
CA TYR A 450 -4.77 -24.69 -0.94
C TYR A 450 -5.32 -24.86 0.47
N ALA A 451 -5.88 -26.02 0.80
CA ALA A 451 -6.63 -26.27 2.03
C ALA A 451 -5.91 -25.80 3.30
N ARG A 452 -4.66 -26.25 3.54
CA ARG A 452 -3.90 -25.81 4.73
C ARG A 452 -3.55 -24.33 4.68
N GLY A 453 -3.29 -23.80 3.49
CA GLY A 453 -3.08 -22.37 3.28
C GLY A 453 -4.31 -21.55 3.65
N ASN A 454 -5.51 -22.07 3.40
CA ASN A 454 -6.76 -21.42 3.77
C ASN A 454 -7.01 -21.48 5.28
N ILE A 455 -6.79 -22.62 5.94
CA ILE A 455 -6.84 -22.70 7.41
C ILE A 455 -5.88 -21.70 8.06
N ARG A 456 -4.64 -21.60 7.55
CA ARG A 456 -3.64 -20.65 8.04
C ARG A 456 -4.10 -19.21 7.89
N LEU A 457 -4.72 -18.88 6.76
CA LEU A 457 -5.19 -17.54 6.49
C LEU A 457 -6.34 -17.19 7.43
N GLU A 458 -7.31 -18.08 7.60
CA GLU A 458 -8.40 -17.91 8.55
C GLU A 458 -7.91 -17.80 10.00
N ALA A 459 -6.94 -18.63 10.42
CA ALA A 459 -6.29 -18.48 11.74
C ALA A 459 -5.59 -17.12 11.94
N ALA A 460 -5.08 -16.53 10.86
CA ALA A 460 -4.43 -15.24 10.90
C ALA A 460 -5.43 -14.06 10.87
N THR A 461 -6.53 -14.17 10.12
CA THR A 461 -7.47 -13.07 9.86
C THR A 461 -8.75 -13.12 10.67
N GLY A 462 -9.21 -14.32 11.06
CA GLY A 462 -10.55 -14.58 11.59
C GLY A 462 -11.65 -14.38 10.54
N LEU A 463 -11.30 -14.43 9.26
CA LEU A 463 -12.25 -14.41 8.14
C LEU A 463 -12.38 -15.82 7.58
N ASP A 464 -13.58 -16.16 7.15
CA ASP A 464 -13.88 -17.46 6.54
C ASP A 464 -13.11 -17.63 5.21
N PHE A 465 -12.19 -18.60 5.20
CA PHE A 465 -11.47 -19.03 4.01
C PHE A 465 -11.57 -20.55 3.80
N SER A 466 -12.20 -21.27 4.73
CA SER A 466 -12.13 -22.73 4.76
C SER A 466 -13.39 -23.36 5.34
N ASP A 467 -13.81 -24.49 4.78
CA ASP A 467 -15.00 -25.19 5.27
C ASP A 467 -14.73 -26.08 6.52
N GLU A 468 -13.47 -26.14 6.98
CA GLU A 468 -13.04 -26.98 8.12
C GLU A 468 -12.79 -26.17 9.40
N LEU A 469 -12.78 -24.84 9.31
CA LEU A 469 -12.58 -23.90 10.41
C LEU A 469 -13.69 -22.84 10.36
N ASP A 470 -14.09 -22.32 11.51
CA ASP A 470 -15.13 -21.28 11.60
C ASP A 470 -14.71 -20.27 12.68
N LEU A 471 -13.58 -19.61 12.44
CA LEU A 471 -13.12 -18.51 13.30
C LEU A 471 -13.85 -17.23 12.94
N THR A 472 -14.10 -16.43 13.96
CA THR A 472 -14.59 -15.06 13.79
C THR A 472 -13.46 -14.06 13.92
N VAL A 473 -13.65 -12.82 13.43
CA VAL A 473 -12.63 -11.76 13.45
C VAL A 473 -11.93 -11.60 14.82
N PRO A 474 -12.62 -11.58 15.97
CA PRO A 474 -11.98 -11.51 17.31
C PRO A 474 -10.98 -12.63 17.62
N ASP A 475 -11.09 -13.78 16.95
CA ASP A 475 -10.25 -14.96 17.19
C ASP A 475 -9.00 -14.99 16.31
N GLY A 476 -8.97 -14.20 15.24
CA GLY A 476 -7.83 -14.08 14.34
C GLY A 476 -6.65 -13.34 14.96
N ALA A 477 -5.44 -13.74 14.59
CA ALA A 477 -4.20 -13.09 15.06
C ALA A 477 -4.15 -11.57 14.77
N ALA A 478 -4.72 -11.14 13.64
CA ALA A 478 -4.75 -9.75 13.21
C ALA A 478 -5.61 -8.85 14.13
N GLU A 479 -6.81 -9.27 14.51
CA GLU A 479 -7.66 -8.49 15.41
C GLU A 479 -7.12 -8.49 16.84
N ARG A 480 -6.62 -9.64 17.31
CA ARG A 480 -5.96 -9.73 18.62
C ARG A 480 -4.74 -8.81 18.72
N THR A 481 -3.99 -8.67 17.63
CA THR A 481 -2.92 -7.68 17.52
C THR A 481 -3.45 -6.26 17.68
N ARG A 482 -4.53 -5.91 16.96
CA ARG A 482 -5.11 -4.57 17.02
C ARG A 482 -5.57 -4.21 18.44
N GLN A 483 -6.29 -5.12 19.10
CA GLN A 483 -6.77 -4.91 20.48
C GLN A 483 -5.60 -4.82 21.47
N MET A 484 -4.57 -5.65 21.29
CA MET A 484 -3.36 -5.60 22.11
C MET A 484 -2.64 -4.26 21.97
N ILE A 485 -2.45 -3.75 20.75
CA ILE A 485 -1.81 -2.43 20.53
C ILE A 485 -2.65 -1.30 21.13
N ARG A 486 -3.99 -1.36 21.04
CA ARG A 486 -4.87 -0.38 21.67
C ARG A 486 -4.72 -0.35 23.19
N TRP A 487 -4.69 -1.52 23.81
CA TRP A 487 -4.44 -1.63 25.25
C TRP A 487 -3.04 -1.11 25.62
N LEU A 488 -2.00 -1.54 24.90
CA LEU A 488 -0.62 -1.09 25.11
C LEU A 488 -0.44 0.43 24.97
N ALA A 489 -1.17 1.05 24.04
CA ALA A 489 -1.14 2.51 23.87
C ALA A 489 -1.67 3.26 25.10
N SER A 490 -2.56 2.66 25.87
CA SER A 490 -3.06 3.19 27.14
C SER A 490 -2.18 2.78 28.32
N GLU A 491 -1.76 1.53 28.38
CA GLU A 491 -1.03 0.94 29.52
C GLU A 491 0.43 1.38 29.57
N ASN A 492 1.06 1.56 28.41
CA ASN A 492 2.45 1.97 28.28
C ASN A 492 2.62 3.08 27.23
N PRO A 493 2.12 4.31 27.48
CA PRO A 493 2.29 5.45 26.58
C PRO A 493 3.75 5.75 26.22
N GLN A 494 4.69 5.48 27.13
CA GLN A 494 6.14 5.65 26.93
C GLN A 494 6.66 4.79 25.78
N GLY A 495 6.04 3.63 25.54
CA GLY A 495 6.33 2.76 24.42
C GLY A 495 5.79 3.25 23.07
N GLN A 496 4.99 4.33 23.02
CA GLN A 496 4.49 4.93 21.78
C GLN A 496 3.73 3.95 20.85
N TRP A 497 2.99 3.00 21.41
CA TRP A 497 2.32 1.92 20.66
C TRP A 497 1.27 2.40 19.65
N SER A 498 0.67 3.58 19.87
CA SER A 498 -0.33 4.17 18.96
C SER A 498 0.20 4.40 17.54
N GLN A 499 1.51 4.46 17.34
CA GLN A 499 2.14 4.61 16.03
C GLN A 499 1.90 3.43 15.07
N PHE A 500 1.46 2.28 15.60
CA PHE A 500 1.16 1.06 14.85
C PHE A 500 -0.32 0.92 14.50
N LEU A 501 -1.15 1.92 14.84
CA LEU A 501 -2.56 1.99 14.46
C LEU A 501 -2.81 3.08 13.42
N SER A 502 -3.87 2.92 12.62
CA SER A 502 -4.43 4.01 11.85
C SER A 502 -4.89 5.14 12.76
N ASP A 503 -5.06 6.35 12.21
CA ASP A 503 -5.36 7.54 13.02
C ASP A 503 -6.71 7.43 13.77
N ASP A 504 -7.64 6.63 13.24
CA ASP A 504 -8.92 6.29 13.88
C ASP A 504 -8.85 5.08 14.82
N GLY A 505 -7.68 4.45 14.98
CA GLY A 505 -7.46 3.26 15.81
C GLY A 505 -8.13 1.97 15.30
N LYS A 506 -8.76 2.01 14.12
CA LYS A 506 -9.57 0.90 13.59
C LYS A 506 -8.74 -0.15 12.86
N ARG A 507 -7.50 0.14 12.48
CA ARG A 507 -6.65 -0.76 11.69
C ARG A 507 -5.21 -0.76 12.21
N VAL A 508 -4.49 -1.85 11.95
CA VAL A 508 -3.04 -1.94 12.14
C VAL A 508 -2.33 -1.35 10.92
N ARG A 509 -1.26 -0.58 11.14
CA ARG A 509 -0.35 -0.07 10.10
C ARG A 509 0.63 -1.16 9.68
N TRP A 510 0.17 -2.08 8.83
CA TRP A 510 0.95 -3.26 8.42
C TRP A 510 2.27 -2.92 7.72
N ASP A 511 2.40 -1.73 7.13
CA ASP A 511 3.65 -1.14 6.62
C ASP A 511 4.74 -0.91 7.69
N LYS A 512 4.38 -1.00 8.97
CA LYS A 512 5.32 -0.96 10.10
C LYS A 512 5.51 -2.30 10.80
N VAL A 513 4.89 -3.35 10.28
CA VAL A 513 4.84 -4.64 10.97
C VAL A 513 5.73 -5.66 10.28
N ILE A 514 6.62 -6.26 11.08
CA ILE A 514 7.36 -7.46 10.75
C ILE A 514 6.56 -8.65 11.26
N VAL A 515 6.10 -9.54 10.38
CA VAL A 515 5.42 -10.78 10.77
C VAL A 515 6.45 -11.91 10.80
N SER A 516 6.61 -12.54 11.96
CA SER A 516 7.66 -13.52 12.17
C SER A 516 7.15 -14.75 12.91
N GLY A 517 7.75 -15.90 12.65
CA GLY A 517 7.45 -17.12 13.37
C GLY A 517 8.50 -18.19 13.10
N SER A 518 8.46 -19.26 13.92
CA SER A 518 9.16 -20.50 13.64
C SER A 518 8.20 -21.64 13.33
N SER A 519 8.63 -22.60 12.52
CA SER A 519 7.85 -23.82 12.24
C SER A 519 6.44 -23.48 11.72
N HIS A 520 5.38 -23.92 12.39
CA HIS A 520 3.99 -23.55 12.07
C HIS A 520 3.78 -22.02 11.93
N GLY A 521 4.46 -21.23 12.76
CA GLY A 521 4.34 -19.77 12.80
C GLY A 521 5.04 -19.12 11.63
N SER A 522 6.16 -19.71 11.18
CA SER A 522 6.83 -19.30 9.95
C SER A 522 5.90 -19.50 8.74
N THR A 523 5.19 -20.63 8.67
CA THR A 523 4.25 -20.88 7.58
C THR A 523 3.05 -19.93 7.64
N THR A 524 2.47 -19.70 8.83
CA THR A 524 1.36 -18.73 8.98
C THR A 524 1.82 -17.31 8.63
N ALA A 525 3.02 -16.89 9.04
CA ALA A 525 3.58 -15.58 8.71
C ALA A 525 3.67 -15.40 7.18
N ALA A 526 4.23 -16.37 6.47
CA ALA A 526 4.33 -16.35 5.02
C ALA A 526 2.95 -16.31 4.35
N ARG A 527 2.02 -17.18 4.77
CA ARG A 527 0.68 -17.25 4.19
C ARG A 527 -0.11 -15.96 4.41
N PHE A 528 -0.02 -15.36 5.60
CA PHE A 528 -0.61 -14.07 5.90
C PHE A 528 0.00 -12.97 5.03
N ALA A 529 1.33 -12.96 4.84
CA ALA A 529 2.01 -11.95 4.02
C ALA A 529 1.69 -12.06 2.51
N LYS A 530 1.34 -13.26 2.00
CA LYS A 530 0.75 -13.38 0.66
C LYS A 530 -0.57 -12.63 0.56
N HIS A 531 -1.37 -12.65 1.63
CA HIS A 531 -2.66 -11.96 1.66
C HIS A 531 -2.54 -10.47 1.97
N GLN A 532 -1.79 -10.06 3.00
CA GLN A 532 -1.65 -8.68 3.47
C GLN A 532 -0.22 -8.20 3.26
N ARG A 533 -0.02 -7.05 2.61
CA ARG A 533 1.31 -6.43 2.54
C ARG A 533 1.76 -6.06 3.94
N VAL A 534 2.96 -6.51 4.31
CA VAL A 534 3.63 -6.18 5.56
C VAL A 534 5.00 -5.58 5.28
N ASP A 535 5.62 -4.96 6.29
CA ASP A 535 6.97 -4.39 6.15
C ASP A 535 8.00 -5.47 5.81
N ARG A 536 7.93 -6.60 6.53
CA ARG A 536 8.90 -7.70 6.43
C ARG A 536 8.29 -9.01 6.92
N VAL A 537 8.77 -10.11 6.37
CA VAL A 537 8.49 -11.46 6.87
C VAL A 537 9.80 -12.12 7.30
N VAL A 538 9.87 -12.65 8.52
CA VAL A 538 11.02 -13.42 9.01
C VAL A 538 10.59 -14.84 9.35
N MET A 539 11.07 -15.78 8.54
CA MET A 539 10.69 -17.19 8.50
C MET A 539 11.82 -18.04 9.08
N LEU A 540 11.63 -18.56 10.29
CA LEU A 540 12.60 -19.42 10.96
C LEU A 540 12.14 -20.88 10.82
N CYS A 541 12.99 -21.78 10.30
CA CYS A 541 12.67 -23.19 10.07
C CYS A 541 11.29 -23.42 9.39
N GLY A 542 11.10 -22.77 8.24
CA GLY A 542 9.87 -22.80 7.43
C GLY A 542 9.97 -21.90 6.20
N PRO A 543 8.89 -21.74 5.42
CA PRO A 543 7.55 -22.35 5.58
C PRO A 543 7.52 -23.86 5.30
N ARG A 544 6.62 -24.55 5.99
CA ARG A 544 6.30 -25.97 5.77
C ARG A 544 4.83 -26.13 5.37
N ASP A 545 4.59 -26.64 4.18
CA ASP A 545 3.33 -27.20 3.62
C ASP A 545 3.70 -27.72 2.21
N GLN A 546 4.56 -28.74 2.17
CA GLN A 546 5.23 -29.20 0.94
C GLN A 546 4.28 -29.80 -0.08
N ASP A 547 3.15 -30.29 0.39
CA ASP A 547 2.03 -30.82 -0.39
C ASP A 547 1.03 -29.72 -0.75
N GLN A 548 1.35 -28.43 -0.70
CA GLN A 548 0.40 -27.36 -1.03
C GLN A 548 1.05 -26.33 -1.95
N ASP A 549 0.23 -25.62 -2.71
CA ASP A 549 0.65 -24.66 -3.73
C ASP A 549 0.28 -23.21 -3.40
N TRP A 550 -0.24 -22.97 -2.19
CA TRP A 550 -0.61 -21.62 -1.76
C TRP A 550 0.59 -20.64 -1.79
N GLN A 551 1.84 -21.14 -1.70
CA GLN A 551 3.07 -20.36 -1.76
C GLN A 551 3.19 -19.60 -3.08
N SER A 552 2.69 -20.18 -4.17
CA SER A 552 2.69 -19.59 -5.52
C SER A 552 1.52 -18.65 -5.79
N LEU A 553 0.59 -18.47 -4.84
CA LEU A 553 -0.51 -17.52 -5.00
C LEU A 553 -0.01 -16.09 -5.27
N PRO A 554 -0.86 -15.17 -5.76
CA PRO A 554 -0.58 -13.75 -5.73
C PRO A 554 -0.09 -13.27 -4.36
N SER A 555 0.88 -12.36 -4.33
CA SER A 555 1.44 -11.84 -3.08
C SER A 555 1.21 -10.34 -2.93
N ALA A 556 0.54 -9.93 -1.86
CA ALA A 556 0.46 -8.53 -1.44
C ALA A 556 1.81 -8.02 -0.89
N THR A 557 2.60 -8.88 -0.26
CA THR A 557 3.97 -8.55 0.14
C THR A 557 4.95 -8.86 -1.01
N PRO A 558 5.76 -7.89 -1.47
CA PRO A 558 6.83 -8.15 -2.44
C PRO A 558 7.83 -9.23 -1.95
N ALA A 559 8.31 -10.06 -2.88
CA ALA A 559 9.16 -11.22 -2.56
C ALA A 559 10.52 -10.83 -1.92
N ASN A 560 11.04 -9.63 -2.19
CA ASN A 560 12.25 -9.10 -1.54
C ASN A 560 12.09 -8.82 -0.03
N ARG A 561 10.87 -8.84 0.50
CA ARG A 561 10.59 -8.61 1.93
C ARG A 561 10.47 -9.89 2.75
N PHE A 562 10.61 -11.07 2.12
CA PHE A 562 10.65 -12.36 2.81
C PHE A 562 12.09 -12.73 3.12
N PHE A 563 12.36 -13.16 4.36
CA PHE A 563 13.67 -13.62 4.79
C PHE A 563 13.52 -15.00 5.45
N GLY A 564 14.31 -15.98 4.99
CA GLY A 564 14.32 -17.35 5.49
C GLY A 564 15.64 -17.69 6.19
N PHE A 565 15.55 -18.40 7.32
CA PHE A 565 16.70 -19.00 7.98
C PHE A 565 16.38 -20.41 8.50
N SER A 566 17.17 -21.39 8.10
CA SER A 566 17.02 -22.79 8.53
C SER A 566 18.37 -23.47 8.77
N HIS A 567 18.34 -24.62 9.41
CA HIS A 567 19.50 -25.51 9.52
C HIS A 567 19.42 -26.62 8.46
N VAL A 568 20.55 -27.05 7.88
CA VAL A 568 20.56 -28.06 6.80
C VAL A 568 20.09 -29.45 7.25
N LEU A 569 20.30 -29.76 8.53
CA LEU A 569 19.78 -30.99 9.17
C LEU A 569 18.32 -30.88 9.67
N ASP A 570 17.65 -29.74 9.50
CA ASP A 570 16.21 -29.67 9.77
C ASP A 570 15.48 -30.59 8.80
N GLY A 571 14.56 -31.42 9.31
CA GLY A 571 13.77 -32.34 8.47
C GLY A 571 12.95 -31.66 7.38
N GLY A 572 12.66 -30.36 7.49
CA GLY A 572 12.06 -29.60 6.39
C GLY A 572 13.06 -29.12 5.33
N TRP A 573 14.33 -28.98 5.69
CA TRP A 573 15.39 -28.72 4.71
C TRP A 573 15.78 -30.00 3.98
N SER A 574 16.10 -31.07 4.71
CA SER A 574 16.51 -32.35 4.13
C SER A 574 15.41 -33.06 3.34
N GLY A 575 14.15 -32.63 3.51
CA GLY A 575 13.01 -33.09 2.73
C GLY A 575 12.62 -32.13 1.60
N ASP A 576 13.45 -31.15 1.25
CA ASP A 576 13.21 -30.15 0.19
C ASP A 576 11.95 -29.28 0.37
N HIS A 577 11.39 -29.21 1.56
CA HIS A 577 10.20 -28.40 1.81
C HIS A 577 10.53 -26.91 1.79
N TYR A 578 11.69 -26.54 2.33
CA TYR A 578 12.07 -25.13 2.55
C TYR A 578 12.68 -24.49 1.31
N CYS A 579 13.60 -25.17 0.61
CA CYS A 579 14.10 -24.70 -0.69
C CYS A 579 12.93 -24.46 -1.66
N ARG A 580 12.02 -25.43 -1.77
CA ARG A 580 10.80 -25.33 -2.60
C ARG A 580 9.96 -24.13 -2.21
N SER A 581 9.64 -24.00 -0.92
CA SER A 581 8.78 -22.91 -0.46
C SER A 581 9.44 -21.55 -0.71
N TRP A 582 10.74 -21.42 -0.52
CA TRP A 582 11.46 -20.17 -0.79
C TRP A 582 11.47 -19.82 -2.29
N GLU A 583 11.54 -20.81 -3.17
CA GLU A 583 11.45 -20.62 -4.61
C GLU A 583 10.05 -20.21 -5.07
N MET A 584 9.00 -20.88 -4.58
CA MET A 584 7.61 -20.53 -4.87
C MET A 584 7.22 -19.15 -4.32
N LEU A 585 7.90 -18.69 -3.27
CA LEU A 585 7.80 -17.32 -2.76
C LEU A 585 8.59 -16.30 -3.59
N GLY A 586 9.37 -16.73 -4.60
CA GLY A 586 10.16 -15.87 -5.48
C GLY A 586 11.46 -15.36 -4.85
N MET A 587 11.92 -15.93 -3.74
CA MET A 587 13.07 -15.41 -2.98
C MET A 587 14.40 -15.56 -3.74
N HIS A 588 14.47 -16.48 -4.71
CA HIS A 588 15.67 -16.70 -5.53
C HIS A 588 16.02 -15.51 -6.44
N ALA A 589 15.05 -14.63 -6.72
CA ALA A 589 15.29 -13.38 -7.43
C ALA A 589 16.09 -12.34 -6.63
N PHE A 590 16.35 -12.60 -5.33
CA PHE A 590 16.94 -11.62 -4.40
C PHE A 590 18.14 -12.18 -3.61
N GLY A 591 19.01 -12.94 -4.28
CA GLY A 591 20.27 -13.44 -3.71
C GLY A 591 20.33 -14.96 -3.56
N PRO A 592 21.56 -15.54 -3.52
CA PRO A 592 21.80 -16.99 -3.41
C PRO A 592 21.43 -17.57 -2.05
N ILE A 593 21.33 -18.89 -1.90
CA ILE A 593 21.36 -19.51 -0.57
C ILE A 593 22.77 -19.31 0.02
N VAL A 594 22.86 -18.78 1.24
CA VAL A 594 24.14 -18.50 1.90
C VAL A 594 24.25 -19.29 3.21
N ASN A 595 25.36 -20.00 3.39
CA ASN A 595 25.74 -20.58 4.67
C ASN A 595 26.32 -19.50 5.59
N VAL A 596 25.65 -19.24 6.70
CA VAL A 596 26.04 -18.20 7.68
C VAL A 596 27.24 -18.60 8.53
N ASP A 597 27.64 -19.87 8.53
CA ASP A 597 28.78 -20.33 9.33
C ASP A 597 30.13 -19.93 8.72
N ASP A 598 30.14 -19.74 7.39
CA ASP A 598 31.35 -19.45 6.60
C ASP A 598 31.36 -18.03 6.01
N THR A 599 30.30 -17.26 6.24
CA THR A 599 30.08 -15.95 5.61
C THR A 599 29.63 -14.94 6.65
N ASP A 600 30.22 -13.74 6.65
CA ASP A 600 29.79 -12.64 7.51
C ASP A 600 28.66 -11.79 6.87
N PRO A 601 27.86 -11.05 7.66
CA PRO A 601 26.94 -10.05 7.13
C PRO A 601 27.63 -9.06 6.16
N PRO A 602 26.96 -8.60 5.08
CA PRO A 602 25.52 -8.68 4.86
C PRO A 602 25.07 -9.92 4.07
N TYR A 603 25.83 -11.03 4.09
CA TYR A 603 25.43 -12.30 3.47
C TYR A 603 25.03 -12.17 1.99
N SER A 604 25.80 -11.40 1.22
CA SER A 604 25.49 -11.08 -0.18
C SER A 604 24.10 -10.48 -0.39
N ASN A 605 23.57 -9.79 0.63
CA ASN A 605 22.23 -9.20 0.66
C ASN A 605 21.10 -10.21 0.39
N THR A 606 21.31 -11.49 0.69
CA THR A 606 20.35 -12.55 0.36
C THR A 606 19.11 -12.55 1.25
N ARG A 607 18.04 -13.17 0.74
CA ARG A 607 16.83 -13.53 1.48
C ARG A 607 16.83 -14.95 2.01
N ARG A 608 17.83 -15.78 1.66
CA ARG A 608 17.86 -17.23 1.90
C ARG A 608 19.12 -17.61 2.68
N LEU A 609 19.00 -17.82 4.00
CA LEU A 609 20.11 -18.19 4.87
C LEU A 609 19.98 -19.63 5.37
N ILE A 610 21.10 -20.33 5.44
CA ILE A 610 21.21 -21.65 6.07
C ILE A 610 22.37 -21.70 7.05
N SER A 611 22.38 -22.70 7.93
CA SER A 611 23.52 -23.08 8.74
C SER A 611 23.72 -24.59 8.71
N ALA A 612 24.97 -25.02 8.75
CA ALA A 612 25.46 -26.38 8.95
C ALA A 612 26.20 -26.54 10.28
N ALA A 613 25.99 -25.63 11.25
CA ALA A 613 26.62 -25.66 12.55
C ALA A 613 26.43 -27.00 13.26
N ASP A 614 27.44 -27.44 14.03
CA ASP A 614 27.37 -28.75 14.67
C ASP A 614 26.24 -28.82 15.73
N VAL A 615 25.18 -29.54 15.37
CA VAL A 615 24.04 -29.88 16.23
C VAL A 615 24.09 -31.35 16.69
N GLY A 616 25.21 -32.04 16.52
CA GLY A 616 25.40 -33.43 16.94
C GLY A 616 24.57 -34.43 16.13
N GLY A 617 24.25 -34.10 14.87
CA GLY A 617 23.40 -34.93 14.01
C GLY A 617 21.91 -34.96 14.42
N ASP A 618 21.48 -34.14 15.38
CA ASP A 618 20.10 -34.12 15.89
C ASP A 618 19.23 -33.15 15.07
N ALA A 619 18.30 -33.71 14.28
CA ALA A 619 17.35 -32.95 13.47
C ALA A 619 16.38 -32.09 14.29
N GLY A 620 16.04 -32.49 15.52
CA GLY A 620 15.20 -31.70 16.43
C GLY A 620 15.95 -30.51 17.02
N LYS A 621 17.23 -30.70 17.34
CA LYS A 621 18.14 -29.59 17.71
C LYS A 621 18.36 -28.67 16.51
N ALA A 622 18.57 -29.21 15.31
CA ALA A 622 18.66 -28.45 14.07
C ALA A 622 17.45 -27.53 13.88
N HIS A 623 16.24 -28.10 13.96
CA HIS A 623 14.97 -27.37 13.83
C HIS A 623 14.82 -26.20 14.81
N SER A 624 15.30 -26.39 16.05
CA SER A 624 15.18 -25.39 17.11
C SER A 624 16.36 -24.42 17.18
N SER A 625 17.47 -24.71 16.48
CA SER A 625 18.74 -23.98 16.62
C SER A 625 18.67 -22.54 16.10
N VAL A 626 17.83 -22.29 15.09
CA VAL A 626 17.72 -20.99 14.39
C VAL A 626 16.91 -19.94 15.16
N VAL A 627 16.33 -20.29 16.31
CA VAL A 627 15.63 -19.38 17.22
C VAL A 627 16.43 -19.28 18.53
N PRO A 628 16.62 -18.09 19.13
CA PRO A 628 17.39 -17.95 20.38
C PRO A 628 16.91 -18.92 21.47
N GLY A 629 17.76 -19.85 21.89
CA GLY A 629 17.40 -20.86 22.88
C GLY A 629 18.53 -21.85 23.22
N ARG A 630 18.19 -22.93 23.91
CA ARG A 630 19.16 -23.97 24.32
C ARG A 630 19.80 -24.69 23.12
N ALA A 631 19.07 -24.83 22.02
CA ALA A 631 19.53 -25.53 20.83
C ALA A 631 20.46 -24.67 19.96
N SER A 632 20.41 -23.34 20.07
CA SER A 632 21.23 -22.44 19.27
C SER A 632 22.71 -22.56 19.62
N PRO A 633 23.60 -22.62 18.62
CA PRO A 633 25.04 -22.61 18.83
C PRO A 633 25.50 -21.37 19.61
N LYS A 634 26.43 -21.60 20.53
CA LYS A 634 27.07 -20.56 21.34
C LYS A 634 28.57 -20.75 21.31
N ASN A 635 29.32 -19.65 21.37
CA ASN A 635 30.76 -19.71 21.54
C ASN A 635 31.14 -20.10 22.99
N LYS A 636 32.45 -20.23 23.26
CA LYS A 636 32.97 -20.58 24.60
C LYS A 636 32.62 -19.60 25.71
N LYS A 637 32.24 -18.35 25.36
CA LYS A 637 31.79 -17.32 26.31
C LYS A 637 30.28 -17.37 26.56
N GLY A 638 29.55 -18.28 25.89
CA GLY A 638 28.10 -18.38 25.98
C GLY A 638 27.34 -17.40 25.10
N GLU A 639 28.02 -16.66 24.23
CA GLU A 639 27.42 -15.73 23.27
C GLU A 639 26.86 -16.52 22.08
N PHE A 640 25.67 -16.14 21.60
CA PHE A 640 25.02 -16.82 20.49
C PHE A 640 25.75 -16.54 19.16
N LEU A 641 26.08 -17.60 18.42
CA LEU A 641 26.74 -17.46 17.12
C LEU A 641 25.82 -16.85 16.05
N PHE A 642 24.51 -17.07 16.18
CA PHE A 642 23.50 -16.51 15.26
C PHE A 642 23.02 -15.09 15.59
N GLU A 643 23.66 -14.40 16.55
CA GLU A 643 23.33 -13.00 16.83
C GLU A 643 23.41 -12.10 15.58
N PRO A 644 24.48 -12.16 14.74
CA PRO A 644 24.54 -11.37 13.51
C PRO A 644 23.45 -11.76 12.50
N VAL A 645 23.07 -13.04 12.45
CA VAL A 645 22.00 -13.55 11.58
C VAL A 645 20.65 -12.95 11.97
N TRP A 646 20.29 -13.01 13.27
CA TRP A 646 19.03 -12.40 13.72
C TRP A 646 19.02 -10.90 13.48
N ARG A 647 20.12 -10.19 13.76
CA ARG A 647 20.20 -8.75 13.47
C ARG A 647 19.97 -8.48 11.98
N TYR A 648 20.62 -9.23 11.09
CA TYR A 648 20.42 -9.12 9.65
C TYR A 648 18.95 -9.34 9.26
N LEU A 649 18.36 -10.46 9.68
CA LEU A 649 16.98 -10.83 9.34
C LEU A 649 15.96 -9.76 9.76
N TYR A 650 16.15 -9.08 10.89
CA TYR A 650 15.19 -8.10 11.40
C TYR A 650 15.51 -6.64 11.04
N THR A 651 16.74 -6.30 10.65
CA THR A 651 17.16 -4.89 10.47
C THR A 651 17.79 -4.56 9.12
N HIS A 652 18.28 -5.54 8.35
CA HIS A 652 18.90 -5.28 7.03
C HIS A 652 17.91 -4.63 6.07
N SER A 653 18.36 -3.71 5.21
CA SER A 653 17.47 -3.03 4.25
C SER A 653 16.77 -4.02 3.33
N VAL A 654 15.46 -3.85 3.13
CA VAL A 654 14.67 -4.71 2.23
C VAL A 654 14.90 -4.38 0.76
N ASP A 655 15.43 -3.18 0.48
CA ASP A 655 15.71 -2.70 -0.88
C ASP A 655 17.15 -3.01 -1.32
N GLU A 656 18.04 -3.31 -0.36
CA GLU A 656 19.36 -3.86 -0.65
C GLU A 656 19.25 -5.38 -0.86
N VAL A 657 19.27 -5.80 -2.12
CA VAL A 657 19.04 -7.19 -2.55
C VAL A 657 20.29 -7.81 -3.19
N GLY A 658 20.45 -9.12 -3.02
CA GLY A 658 21.48 -9.89 -3.70
C GLY A 658 21.15 -10.16 -5.17
N ALA A 659 22.17 -10.56 -5.94
CA ALA A 659 21.98 -10.91 -7.35
C ALA A 659 21.01 -12.11 -7.51
N PRO A 660 20.08 -12.07 -8.48
CA PRO A 660 19.17 -13.18 -8.73
C PRO A 660 19.94 -14.45 -9.10
N THR A 661 19.47 -15.60 -8.64
CA THR A 661 20.01 -16.90 -9.05
C THR A 661 18.94 -17.71 -9.78
N PRO A 662 19.34 -18.69 -10.60
CA PRO A 662 18.42 -19.75 -11.00
C PRO A 662 17.79 -20.43 -9.78
N GLU A 663 16.64 -21.04 -9.99
CA GLU A 663 16.09 -22.02 -9.06
C GLU A 663 17.02 -23.24 -8.97
N ASP A 664 17.05 -23.85 -7.79
CA ASP A 664 17.86 -25.02 -7.48
C ASP A 664 17.35 -26.24 -8.26
N SER A 665 18.27 -26.92 -8.95
CA SER A 665 17.97 -28.16 -9.67
C SER A 665 17.82 -29.35 -8.75
N ASP A 666 18.43 -29.29 -7.56
CA ASP A 666 18.51 -30.39 -6.62
C ASP A 666 17.35 -30.39 -5.62
N CYS A 667 16.56 -29.31 -5.59
CA CYS A 667 15.37 -29.20 -4.76
C CYS A 667 14.16 -29.89 -5.39
N LEU A 668 13.57 -30.90 -4.72
CA LEU A 668 12.32 -31.52 -5.17
C LEU A 668 11.15 -30.52 -5.12
N ARG A 669 10.60 -30.17 -6.29
CA ARG A 669 9.52 -29.16 -6.43
C ARG A 669 8.11 -29.73 -6.37
N GLU A 670 7.88 -30.91 -6.92
CA GLU A 670 6.55 -31.55 -6.90
C GLU A 670 6.56 -32.70 -5.90
N HIS A 671 5.98 -32.46 -4.71
CA HIS A 671 5.86 -33.49 -3.67
C HIS A 671 4.57 -34.30 -3.83
N VAL A 672 3.52 -33.68 -4.36
CA VAL A 672 2.19 -34.26 -4.58
C VAL A 672 1.60 -33.65 -5.86
N LYS A 673 0.78 -34.41 -6.59
CA LYS A 673 -0.10 -33.92 -7.66
C LYS A 673 -1.55 -34.06 -7.20
N TYR A 674 -2.30 -32.96 -7.28
CA TYR A 674 -3.70 -32.88 -6.86
C TYR A 674 -4.67 -33.17 -8.00
#